data_AF-A0A6J8DGT6-F1
#
_entry.id   AF-A0A6J8DGT6-F1
#
_cell.length_a   1.000
_cell.length_b   1.000
_cell.length_c   1.000
_cell.angle_alpha   90.00
_cell.angle_beta   90.00
_cell.angle_gamma   90.00
#
_symmetry.space_group_name_H-M   'P 1'
#
loop_
_entity.id
_entity.type
_entity.pdbx_description
1 polymer ?
#
loop_
_entity_poly.entity_id
_entity_poly.type
_entity_poly.pdbx_seq_one_letter_code
_entity_poly.pdbx_strand_id
1 'polypeptide(L)'
;MKKKLETVKDVNRIRGVKEPSHIPVAIDTRYNNGHAGTCTANVKPTTPLSEYLMGKEIGLQVDRQNVLIKYAVTDGDGRGAEGINDALKVLHPLWKVERQADPIHLGRSQFRQSNSANFSLNMFSGSTREKKKKQGQKVLSQDLKARCSLVFNEMWKENCGNLEKIKNAYLECLMLLCVVILILKKEAIFESHDEIHVKDDTYRAVKMKKITLLINVVVNLHNLQDIKCENPNFELTKVIKYGSGVKCIYKCTKCKFTSPRVNLFDEIKTSKPGPNPGELTRMFVSALQETPMGIKRRRFLMAAGLNIPPPTKRTLQRHSNVVANEIKELNDNDMKKKLETVKDVNRIRGVKEPSHIPVAIDTRYNSMHIVSTKKPGQNASQAISLACEQVTDHKFIVASVFHNKLCWTGAWLKGKGLDVTCPDGHAGTCTANVKPTTPLSEYLMGKEIGLQVDRQNVLIKYAVTDGDGRGAEGINDALKVLHPLWKVERQADPIHLGRSQFRQSNSANFSLNMFSGSTREKKKQGQKVLSQDLKARCSLVFNEMWKENCGNLEKIKKCLPRVLDATILKKEAIFESHDEIHVKDDTYRAVKMKKITLLINVVVNLHNLQDIKCENPNFELTKVIKYGSGVKCIYKCTKCKFTSPRVNLFDEIKTSKPGPNPGELTRMFVSALQETPMGIKREDF
;
A
#
# COMPACT_ATOMS: atom_id res chain seq x y z
N MET A 1 -8.02 53.42 10.24
CA MET A 1 -8.08 53.13 8.79
C MET A 1 -7.02 53.90 8.01
N LYS A 2 -6.99 55.24 8.08
CA LYS A 2 -5.97 56.13 7.49
C LYS A 2 -4.53 55.61 7.58
N LYS A 3 -4.02 55.37 8.80
CA LYS A 3 -2.66 54.82 9.03
C LYS A 3 -2.37 53.51 8.28
N LYS A 4 -3.37 52.61 8.17
CA LYS A 4 -3.22 51.35 7.42
C LYS A 4 -3.21 51.59 5.91
N LEU A 5 -3.99 52.54 5.41
CA LEU A 5 -4.01 52.92 3.98
C LEU A 5 -2.70 53.59 3.57
N GLU A 6 -2.11 54.43 4.43
CA GLU A 6 -0.76 54.99 4.21
C GLU A 6 0.30 53.89 4.14
N THR A 7 0.27 52.92 5.06
CA THR A 7 1.18 51.75 4.99
C THR A 7 1.02 50.96 3.68
N VAL A 8 -0.21 50.77 3.19
CA VAL A 8 -0.44 50.08 1.90
C VAL A 8 0.08 50.89 0.72
N LYS A 9 -0.08 52.22 0.73
CA LYS A 9 0.51 53.11 -0.31
C LYS A 9 2.04 52.98 -0.31
N ASP A 10 2.67 52.97 0.85
CA ASP A 10 4.13 52.83 0.97
C ASP A 10 4.61 51.46 0.48
N VAL A 11 3.90 50.38 0.83
CA VAL A 11 4.20 49.03 0.32
C VAL A 11 4.05 48.97 -1.20
N ASN A 12 3.03 49.60 -1.77
CA ASN A 12 2.84 49.65 -3.22
C ASN A 12 3.92 50.46 -3.94
N ARG A 13 4.41 51.56 -3.34
CA ARG A 13 5.56 52.32 -3.84
C ARG A 13 6.83 51.45 -3.85
N ILE A 14 7.10 50.74 -2.75
CA ILE A 14 8.26 49.83 -2.65
C ILE A 14 8.20 48.72 -3.71
N ARG A 15 6.99 48.28 -4.08
CA ARG A 15 6.76 47.24 -5.10
C ARG A 15 6.71 47.75 -6.53
N GLY A 16 6.91 49.05 -6.77
CA GLY A 16 6.89 49.64 -8.12
C GLY A 16 5.52 49.59 -8.80
N VAL A 17 4.42 49.56 -8.04
CA VAL A 17 3.07 49.61 -8.61
C VAL A 17 2.85 51.00 -9.23
N LYS A 18 2.48 51.04 -10.52
CA LYS A 18 2.33 52.29 -11.29
C LYS A 18 1.44 53.34 -10.63
N GLU A 19 0.40 52.92 -9.89
CA GLU A 19 -0.55 53.82 -9.22
C GLU A 19 -0.73 53.38 -7.75
N PRO A 20 0.13 53.84 -6.82
CA PRO A 20 0.16 53.37 -5.44
C PRO A 20 -1.10 53.65 -4.63
N SER A 21 -1.90 54.62 -5.07
CA SER A 21 -3.21 55.02 -4.52
C SER A 21 -4.35 54.09 -4.93
N HIS A 22 -4.13 53.14 -5.84
CA HIS A 22 -5.14 52.18 -6.29
C HIS A 22 -5.07 50.90 -5.45
N ILE A 23 -6.12 50.64 -4.67
CA ILE A 23 -6.11 49.58 -3.66
C ILE A 23 -7.30 48.62 -3.88
N PRO A 24 -7.09 47.29 -3.85
CA PRO A 24 -8.19 46.33 -3.82
C PRO A 24 -8.84 46.31 -2.42
N VAL A 25 -10.16 46.34 -2.36
CA VAL A 25 -10.92 46.29 -1.09
C VAL A 25 -11.78 45.03 -1.06
N ALA A 26 -11.65 44.26 0.01
CA ALA A 26 -12.55 43.14 0.30
C ALA A 26 -13.62 43.59 1.31
N ILE A 27 -14.89 43.31 1.01
CA ILE A 27 -16.01 43.60 1.91
C ILE A 27 -16.48 42.27 2.50
N ASP A 28 -16.45 42.16 3.84
CA ASP A 28 -16.98 41.02 4.60
C ASP A 28 -18.09 41.56 5.54
N THR A 29 -19.34 41.36 5.16
CA THR A 29 -20.52 41.74 5.95
C THR A 29 -20.82 40.65 6.97
N ARG A 30 -20.44 40.88 8.23
CA ARG A 30 -20.79 39.96 9.34
C ARG A 30 -21.99 40.45 10.12
N TYR A 31 -23.08 39.69 10.06
CA TYR A 31 -24.26 39.91 10.90
C TYR A 31 -24.04 39.33 12.30
N ASN A 32 -24.29 40.14 13.33
CA ASN A 32 -24.11 39.75 14.72
C ASN A 32 -25.33 38.93 15.18
N ASN A 33 -25.30 37.61 14.98
CA ASN A 33 -26.34 36.71 15.51
C ASN A 33 -26.06 36.40 16.98
N GLY A 34 -26.20 37.39 17.85
CA GLY A 34 -26.17 37.21 19.30
C GLY A 34 -27.55 36.81 19.81
N HIS A 35 -27.63 35.67 20.51
CA HIS A 35 -28.79 35.33 21.33
C HIS A 35 -28.90 36.34 22.49
N ALA A 36 -29.82 37.29 22.36
CA ALA A 36 -30.37 38.08 23.46
C ALA A 36 -31.89 37.94 23.44
N GLY A 37 -32.48 37.74 24.61
CA GLY A 37 -33.87 37.36 24.80
C GLY A 37 -34.89 38.39 24.30
N THR A 38 -36.07 37.86 23.98
CA THR A 38 -37.39 38.51 24.00
C THR A 38 -37.41 40.05 23.98
N CYS A 39 -37.55 40.61 22.79
CA CYS A 39 -38.43 41.74 22.50
C CYS A 39 -38.71 41.79 20.99
N THR A 40 -39.99 41.76 20.65
CA THR A 40 -40.52 41.79 19.29
C THR A 40 -40.28 43.14 18.62
N ALA A 41 -39.38 43.16 17.62
CA ALA A 41 -39.45 44.11 16.50
C ALA A 41 -38.99 43.37 15.23
N ASN A 42 -39.95 43.07 14.36
CA ASN A 42 -39.74 42.40 13.08
C ASN A 42 -38.96 43.29 12.11
N VAL A 43 -37.65 43.07 11.98
CA VAL A 43 -36.94 43.32 10.72
C VAL A 43 -36.06 42.10 10.43
N LYS A 44 -36.47 41.29 9.45
CA LYS A 44 -35.65 40.17 8.94
C LYS A 44 -34.32 40.71 8.39
N PRO A 45 -33.15 40.27 8.87
CA PRO A 45 -31.85 40.82 8.47
C PRO A 45 -31.32 40.17 7.18
N THR A 46 -32.12 40.19 6.11
CA THR A 46 -31.72 39.74 4.77
C THR A 46 -32.25 40.69 3.69
N THR A 47 -32.09 42.01 3.85
CA THR A 47 -32.44 42.95 2.79
C THR A 47 -31.17 43.36 2.02
N PRO A 48 -31.12 43.10 0.69
CA PRO A 48 -30.03 43.50 -0.21
C PRO A 48 -29.69 44.99 -0.19
N LEU A 49 -30.58 45.82 0.36
CA LEU A 49 -30.42 47.27 0.50
C LEU A 49 -29.33 47.63 1.53
N SER A 50 -29.10 46.80 2.56
CA SER A 50 -28.14 47.08 3.63
C SER A 50 -26.68 47.00 3.16
N GLU A 51 -26.33 46.02 2.33
CA GLU A 51 -24.97 45.85 1.80
C GLU A 51 -24.60 46.94 0.79
N TYR A 52 -25.57 47.36 -0.04
CA TYR A 52 -25.39 48.46 -0.97
C TYR A 52 -25.07 49.78 -0.25
N LEU A 53 -25.85 50.13 0.78
CA LEU A 53 -25.62 51.35 1.55
C LEU A 53 -24.27 51.32 2.29
N MET A 54 -23.90 50.17 2.84
CA MET A 54 -22.59 49.99 3.48
C MET A 54 -21.44 50.11 2.47
N GLY A 55 -21.59 49.54 1.27
CA GLY A 55 -20.66 49.75 0.17
C GLY A 55 -20.52 51.22 -0.21
N LYS A 56 -21.64 51.95 -0.31
CA LYS A 56 -21.65 53.39 -0.62
C LYS A 56 -20.86 54.20 0.41
N GLU A 57 -21.08 53.95 1.69
CA GLU A 57 -20.37 54.62 2.78
C GLU A 57 -18.86 54.30 2.78
N ILE A 58 -18.49 53.03 2.53
CA ILE A 58 -17.08 52.63 2.41
C ILE A 58 -16.41 53.36 1.23
N GLY A 59 -17.08 53.45 0.08
CA GLY A 59 -16.57 54.19 -1.08
C GLY A 59 -16.27 55.65 -0.75
N LEU A 60 -17.21 56.34 -0.10
CA LEU A 60 -17.03 57.73 0.34
C LEU A 60 -15.92 57.88 1.38
N GLN A 61 -15.80 56.96 2.34
CA GLN A 61 -14.77 57.02 3.37
C GLN A 61 -13.36 56.80 2.81
N VAL A 62 -13.22 55.92 1.83
CA VAL A 62 -11.94 55.63 1.18
C VAL A 62 -11.52 56.79 0.27
N ASP A 63 -12.47 57.39 -0.46
CA ASP A 63 -12.23 58.59 -1.27
C ASP A 63 -11.73 59.78 -0.44
N ARG A 64 -12.34 60.02 0.74
CA ARG A 64 -11.87 61.05 1.70
C ARG A 64 -10.41 60.88 2.13
N GLN A 65 -9.78 59.73 1.87
CA GLN A 65 -8.36 59.46 2.15
C GLN A 65 -7.47 59.54 0.90
N ASN A 66 -7.97 60.10 -0.20
CA ASN A 66 -7.31 60.17 -1.51
C ASN A 66 -6.86 58.77 -1.96
N VAL A 67 -7.77 57.79 -1.87
CA VAL A 67 -7.56 56.41 -2.32
C VAL A 67 -8.70 56.06 -3.26
N LEU A 68 -8.35 55.49 -4.42
CA LEU A 68 -9.34 55.00 -5.37
C LEU A 68 -9.41 53.47 -5.30
N ILE A 69 -10.62 52.95 -5.21
CA ILE A 69 -10.86 51.50 -5.17
C ILE A 69 -10.97 51.01 -6.61
N LYS A 70 -9.99 50.22 -7.07
CA LYS A 70 -10.02 49.65 -8.43
C LYS A 70 -10.79 48.33 -8.49
N TYR A 71 -10.67 47.52 -7.43
CA TYR A 71 -11.27 46.20 -7.36
C TYR A 71 -12.04 46.03 -6.05
N ALA A 72 -13.27 45.55 -6.13
CA ALA A 72 -14.09 45.20 -4.97
C ALA A 72 -14.37 43.69 -4.95
N VAL A 73 -13.99 43.02 -3.86
CA VAL A 73 -14.21 41.58 -3.68
C VAL A 73 -15.44 41.35 -2.80
N THR A 74 -16.42 40.57 -3.30
CA THR A 74 -17.66 40.24 -2.58
C THR A 74 -17.93 38.72 -2.58
N ASP A 75 -18.72 38.25 -1.61
CA ASP A 75 -19.01 36.85 -1.29
C ASP A 75 -20.10 36.18 -2.15
N GLY A 76 -20.83 36.95 -2.96
CA GLY A 76 -21.71 36.38 -4.00
C GLY A 76 -22.82 37.30 -4.48
N ASP A 77 -23.34 38.17 -3.62
CA ASP A 77 -24.59 38.90 -3.91
C ASP A 77 -24.36 40.34 -4.43
N GLY A 78 -23.09 40.76 -4.52
CA GLY A 78 -22.60 41.82 -5.43
C GLY A 78 -22.93 43.27 -5.08
N ARG A 79 -23.96 43.51 -4.27
CA ARG A 79 -24.54 44.85 -4.04
C ARG A 79 -23.60 45.80 -3.31
N GLY A 80 -22.71 45.31 -2.45
CA GLY A 80 -21.69 46.14 -1.80
C GLY A 80 -20.68 46.73 -2.80
N ALA A 81 -20.29 45.98 -3.83
CA ALA A 81 -19.41 46.49 -4.89
C ALA A 81 -20.14 47.53 -5.76
N GLU A 82 -21.44 47.32 -6.03
CA GLU A 82 -22.30 48.29 -6.71
C GLU A 82 -22.41 49.59 -5.92
N GLY A 83 -22.62 49.51 -4.60
CA GLY A 83 -22.66 50.68 -3.72
C GLY A 83 -21.37 51.50 -3.72
N ILE A 84 -20.20 50.83 -3.66
CA ILE A 84 -18.90 51.51 -3.79
C ILE A 84 -18.78 52.17 -5.17
N ASN A 85 -19.11 51.44 -6.23
CA ASN A 85 -19.01 51.93 -7.61
C ASN A 85 -19.88 53.18 -7.82
N ASP A 86 -21.10 53.17 -7.30
CA ASP A 86 -22.02 54.30 -7.44
C ASP A 86 -21.59 55.50 -6.57
N ALA A 87 -21.05 55.27 -5.38
CA ALA A 87 -20.42 56.34 -4.58
C ALA A 87 -19.25 57.00 -5.32
N LEU A 88 -18.36 56.19 -5.89
CA LEU A 88 -17.16 56.68 -6.55
C LEU A 88 -17.45 57.29 -7.92
N LYS A 89 -18.46 56.81 -8.67
CA LYS A 89 -18.89 57.40 -9.94
C LYS A 89 -19.41 58.83 -9.80
N VAL A 90 -20.08 59.16 -8.69
CA VAL A 90 -20.55 60.53 -8.44
C VAL A 90 -19.36 61.49 -8.29
N LEU A 91 -18.27 61.03 -7.69
CA LEU A 91 -17.08 61.85 -7.41
C LEU A 91 -16.04 61.78 -8.54
N HIS A 92 -15.97 60.66 -9.24
CA HIS A 92 -15.03 60.35 -10.33
C HIS A 92 -15.79 59.64 -11.47
N PRO A 93 -16.44 60.39 -12.38
CA PRO A 93 -17.38 59.84 -13.37
C PRO A 93 -16.79 58.80 -14.32
N LEU A 94 -15.47 58.88 -14.56
CA LEU A 94 -14.74 57.96 -15.43
C LEU A 94 -14.22 56.72 -14.69
N TRP A 95 -14.35 56.68 -13.37
CA TRP A 95 -13.83 55.59 -12.55
C TRP A 95 -14.84 54.45 -12.46
N LYS A 96 -14.38 53.22 -12.75
CA LYS A 96 -15.20 52.02 -12.68
C LYS A 96 -14.56 51.02 -11.72
N VAL A 97 -15.31 50.65 -10.69
CA VAL A 97 -14.89 49.61 -9.75
C VAL A 97 -15.19 48.26 -10.38
N GLU A 98 -14.15 47.46 -10.59
CA GLU A 98 -14.31 46.11 -11.12
C GLU A 98 -14.66 45.14 -9.99
N ARG A 99 -15.76 44.41 -10.17
CA ARG A 99 -16.17 43.36 -9.25
C ARG A 99 -15.29 42.12 -9.46
N GLN A 100 -14.66 41.65 -8.39
CA GLN A 100 -13.94 40.38 -8.38
C GLN A 100 -14.68 39.40 -7.47
N ALA A 101 -14.93 38.19 -7.95
CA ALA A 101 -15.49 37.14 -7.12
C ALA A 101 -14.41 36.62 -6.17
N ASP A 102 -14.72 36.51 -4.87
CA ASP A 102 -13.82 35.91 -3.90
C ASP A 102 -13.41 34.50 -4.38
N PRO A 103 -12.09 34.21 -4.56
CA PRO A 103 -11.61 32.89 -4.96
C PRO A 103 -12.12 31.76 -4.06
N ILE A 104 -12.32 32.05 -2.77
CA ILE A 104 -12.88 31.12 -1.79
C ILE A 104 -14.36 30.82 -2.09
N HIS A 105 -15.12 31.81 -2.59
CA HIS A 105 -16.53 31.66 -2.96
C HIS A 105 -16.72 31.10 -4.37
N LEU A 106 -15.85 31.42 -5.33
CA LEU A 106 -15.84 30.81 -6.67
C LEU A 106 -15.60 29.30 -6.58
N GLY A 107 -14.63 28.90 -5.73
CA GLY A 107 -14.41 27.50 -5.38
C GLY A 107 -15.61 26.87 -4.66
N ARG A 108 -16.36 27.63 -3.83
CA ARG A 108 -17.58 27.14 -3.16
C ARG A 108 -18.78 27.02 -4.11
N SER A 109 -18.95 27.89 -5.10
CA SER A 109 -20.11 27.85 -6.01
C SER A 109 -19.99 26.72 -7.03
N GLN A 110 -18.80 26.53 -7.61
CA GLN A 110 -18.49 25.38 -8.47
C GLN A 110 -18.54 24.05 -7.69
N PHE A 111 -18.22 24.08 -6.40
CA PHE A 111 -18.37 22.94 -5.47
C PHE A 111 -19.83 22.68 -5.05
N ARG A 112 -20.70 23.70 -4.96
CA ARG A 112 -22.15 23.51 -4.75
C ARG A 112 -22.79 22.80 -5.94
N GLN A 113 -22.34 23.08 -7.15
CA GLN A 113 -22.77 22.35 -8.35
C GLN A 113 -22.34 20.88 -8.32
N SER A 114 -21.17 20.54 -7.76
CA SER A 114 -20.72 19.14 -7.60
C SER A 114 -21.37 18.38 -6.42
N ASN A 115 -21.88 19.10 -5.40
CA ASN A 115 -22.66 18.52 -4.29
C ASN A 115 -24.04 17.96 -4.71
N SER A 116 -24.48 18.20 -5.94
CA SER A 116 -25.66 17.54 -6.52
C SER A 116 -25.41 16.06 -6.90
N ALA A 117 -24.15 15.59 -6.83
CA ALA A 117 -23.80 14.21 -7.16
C ALA A 117 -24.23 13.22 -6.07
N ASN A 118 -25.01 12.20 -6.45
CA ASN A 118 -25.43 11.12 -5.56
C ASN A 118 -24.26 10.18 -5.24
N PHE A 119 -23.85 10.12 -3.97
CA PHE A 119 -22.86 9.16 -3.44
C PHE A 119 -23.55 7.95 -2.79
N SER A 120 -22.90 6.80 -2.82
CA SER A 120 -23.38 5.57 -2.16
C SER A 120 -23.30 5.68 -0.62
N LEU A 121 -24.38 5.27 0.05
CA LEU A 121 -24.58 5.37 1.51
C LEU A 121 -23.65 4.48 2.36
N ASN A 122 -22.93 3.54 1.73
CA ASN A 122 -22.10 2.55 2.43
C ASN A 122 -20.65 3.02 2.71
N MET A 123 -20.25 4.19 2.19
CA MET A 123 -18.90 4.74 2.37
C MET A 123 -18.58 5.22 3.79
N PHE A 124 -19.58 5.39 4.66
CA PHE A 124 -19.40 6.09 5.95
C PHE A 124 -20.10 5.40 7.11
N SER A 125 -19.42 5.33 8.27
CA SER A 125 -19.97 4.79 9.51
C SER A 125 -20.83 5.83 10.23
N GLY A 126 -22.07 5.47 10.54
CA GLY A 126 -23.05 6.30 11.27
C GLY A 126 -24.29 5.48 11.65
N SER A 127 -25.00 5.85 12.71
CA SER A 127 -26.12 5.05 13.25
C SER A 127 -27.41 5.14 12.43
N THR A 128 -27.59 6.18 11.61
CA THR A 128 -28.78 6.34 10.74
C THR A 128 -28.42 6.79 9.32
N ARG A 129 -29.28 6.45 8.34
CA ARG A 129 -29.09 6.68 6.89
C ARG A 129 -28.80 8.14 6.57
N GLU A 130 -29.47 9.07 7.24
CA GLU A 130 -29.33 10.50 7.00
C GLU A 130 -28.05 11.09 7.64
N LYS A 131 -27.68 10.59 8.83
CA LYS A 131 -26.42 10.97 9.51
C LYS A 131 -25.19 10.47 8.74
N LYS A 132 -25.23 9.26 8.16
CA LYS A 132 -24.16 8.72 7.29
C LYS A 132 -23.89 9.62 6.08
N LYS A 133 -24.95 10.07 5.39
CA LYS A 133 -24.85 10.94 4.22
C LYS A 133 -24.26 12.31 4.58
N LYS A 134 -24.80 12.96 5.62
CA LYS A 134 -24.38 14.31 6.05
C LYS A 134 -22.96 14.34 6.62
N GLN A 135 -22.57 13.36 7.43
CA GLN A 135 -21.25 13.38 8.10
C GLN A 135 -20.11 12.93 7.18
N GLY A 136 -20.34 11.93 6.33
CA GLY A 136 -19.37 11.48 5.34
C GLY A 136 -19.06 12.51 4.26
N GLN A 137 -20.10 13.14 3.71
CA GLN A 137 -19.93 14.25 2.77
C GLN A 137 -19.22 15.43 3.43
N LYS A 138 -19.46 15.71 4.73
CA LYS A 138 -18.81 16.80 5.46
C LYS A 138 -17.32 16.54 5.69
N VAL A 139 -16.92 15.33 6.06
CA VAL A 139 -15.50 14.99 6.29
C VAL A 139 -14.72 14.96 4.97
N LEU A 140 -15.25 14.30 3.94
CA LEU A 140 -14.60 14.24 2.63
C LEU A 140 -14.51 15.63 1.98
N SER A 141 -15.56 16.45 2.11
CA SER A 141 -15.54 17.83 1.62
C SER A 141 -14.54 18.71 2.36
N GLN A 142 -14.37 18.52 3.67
CA GLN A 142 -13.37 19.25 4.45
C GLN A 142 -11.94 18.85 4.07
N ASP A 143 -11.66 17.56 3.86
CA ASP A 143 -10.33 17.08 3.44
C ASP A 143 -9.98 17.54 2.02
N LEU A 144 -10.91 17.42 1.07
CA LEU A 144 -10.73 17.93 -0.30
C LEU A 144 -10.54 19.45 -0.31
N LYS A 145 -11.31 20.19 0.48
CA LYS A 145 -11.16 21.64 0.61
C LYS A 145 -9.78 22.02 1.15
N ALA A 146 -9.30 21.34 2.19
CA ALA A 146 -7.99 21.59 2.77
C ALA A 146 -6.86 21.33 1.76
N ARG A 147 -6.95 20.24 0.99
CA ARG A 147 -5.94 19.87 -0.02
C ARG A 147 -5.95 20.81 -1.21
N CYS A 148 -7.12 21.17 -1.74
CA CYS A 148 -7.21 22.12 -2.84
C CYS A 148 -6.70 23.52 -2.43
N SER A 149 -6.99 23.96 -1.21
CA SER A 149 -6.45 25.22 -0.68
C SER A 149 -4.92 25.18 -0.53
N LEU A 150 -4.33 24.05 -0.14
CA LEU A 150 -2.87 23.90 -0.07
C LEU A 150 -2.22 23.96 -1.46
N VAL A 151 -2.77 23.22 -2.43
CA VAL A 151 -2.27 23.24 -3.83
C VAL A 151 -2.37 24.64 -4.43
N PHE A 152 -3.50 25.31 -4.24
CA PHE A 152 -3.68 26.69 -4.71
C PHE A 152 -2.69 27.66 -4.05
N ASN A 153 -2.46 27.55 -2.74
CA ASN A 153 -1.53 28.43 -2.02
C ASN A 153 -0.08 28.24 -2.47
N GLU A 154 0.35 27.01 -2.74
CA GLU A 154 1.69 26.75 -3.28
C GLU A 154 1.81 27.27 -4.72
N MET A 155 0.82 27.02 -5.57
CA MET A 155 0.78 27.60 -6.93
C MET A 155 0.75 29.14 -6.94
N TRP A 156 0.09 29.75 -5.95
CA TRP A 156 0.05 31.20 -5.77
C TRP A 156 1.42 31.78 -5.46
N LYS A 157 2.17 31.11 -4.58
CA LYS A 157 3.55 31.48 -4.24
C LYS A 157 4.48 31.31 -5.44
N GLU A 158 4.41 30.18 -6.12
CA GLU A 158 5.29 29.85 -7.26
C GLU A 158 5.07 30.79 -8.46
N ASN A 159 3.84 31.25 -8.67
CA ASN A 159 3.49 32.10 -9.82
C ASN A 159 3.37 33.59 -9.47
N CYS A 160 3.91 34.02 -8.32
CA CYS A 160 3.91 35.42 -7.85
C CYS A 160 2.52 36.11 -7.92
N GLY A 161 1.44 35.35 -7.70
CA GLY A 161 0.07 35.86 -7.78
C GLY A 161 -0.48 36.10 -9.20
N ASN A 162 0.17 35.60 -10.25
CA ASN A 162 -0.36 35.67 -11.61
C ASN A 162 -1.52 34.68 -11.81
N LEU A 163 -2.74 35.21 -11.78
CA LEU A 163 -3.99 34.44 -11.77
C LEU A 163 -4.22 33.59 -13.03
N GLU A 164 -3.68 34.03 -14.17
CA GLU A 164 -3.96 33.43 -15.47
C GLU A 164 -3.17 32.13 -15.67
N LYS A 165 -1.92 32.12 -15.20
CA LYS A 165 -1.10 30.90 -15.11
C LYS A 165 -1.68 29.91 -14.08
N ILE A 166 -2.19 30.43 -12.97
CA ILE A 166 -2.79 29.63 -11.90
C ILE A 166 -4.09 28.97 -12.38
N LYS A 167 -4.96 29.67 -13.13
CA LYS A 167 -6.21 29.11 -13.67
C LYS A 167 -5.97 27.85 -14.51
N ASN A 168 -5.00 27.88 -15.42
CA ASN A 168 -4.74 26.77 -16.34
C ASN A 168 -4.18 25.55 -15.59
N ALA A 169 -3.19 25.73 -14.72
CA ALA A 169 -2.63 24.65 -13.91
C ALA A 169 -3.62 24.08 -12.88
N TYR A 170 -4.53 24.91 -12.35
CA TYR A 170 -5.55 24.48 -11.39
C TYR A 170 -6.67 23.67 -12.07
N LEU A 171 -7.02 24.00 -13.32
CA LEU A 171 -7.93 23.22 -14.17
C LEU A 171 -7.39 21.81 -14.46
N GLU A 172 -6.09 21.68 -14.74
CA GLU A 172 -5.43 20.38 -14.91
C GLU A 172 -5.43 19.55 -13.61
N CYS A 173 -5.20 20.19 -12.46
CA CYS A 173 -5.29 19.52 -11.16
C CYS A 173 -6.73 19.07 -10.84
N LEU A 174 -7.74 19.86 -11.20
CA LEU A 174 -9.17 19.50 -11.06
C LEU A 174 -9.55 18.31 -11.94
N MET A 175 -9.01 18.23 -13.16
CA MET A 175 -9.19 17.08 -14.05
C MET A 175 -8.62 15.78 -13.44
N LEU A 176 -7.41 15.85 -12.86
CA LEU A 176 -6.81 14.73 -12.13
C LEU A 176 -7.65 14.32 -10.91
N LEU A 177 -8.21 15.30 -10.18
CA LEU A 177 -9.11 15.05 -9.06
C LEU A 177 -10.40 14.35 -9.49
N CYS A 178 -10.97 14.72 -10.64
CA CYS A 178 -12.14 14.06 -11.24
C CYS A 178 -11.84 12.61 -11.62
N VAL A 179 -10.63 12.32 -12.13
CA VAL A 179 -10.17 10.95 -12.40
C VAL A 179 -10.08 10.15 -11.10
N VAL A 180 -9.53 10.72 -10.03
CA VAL A 180 -9.49 10.09 -8.69
C VAL A 180 -10.89 9.82 -8.15
N ILE A 181 -11.84 10.75 -8.30
CA ILE A 181 -13.24 10.56 -7.88
C ILE A 181 -13.93 9.46 -8.71
N LEU A 182 -13.63 9.34 -10.01
CA LEU A 182 -14.15 8.26 -10.86
C LEU A 182 -13.56 6.90 -10.46
N ILE A 183 -12.28 6.85 -10.06
CA ILE A 183 -11.63 5.65 -9.51
C ILE A 183 -12.29 5.24 -8.19
N LEU A 184 -12.54 6.19 -7.28
CA LEU A 184 -13.24 5.94 -6.02
C LEU A 184 -14.71 5.50 -6.24
N LYS A 185 -15.41 6.02 -7.26
CA LYS A 185 -16.72 5.52 -7.69
C LYS A 185 -16.65 4.07 -8.18
N LYS A 186 -15.61 3.70 -8.93
CA LYS A 186 -15.38 2.30 -9.34
C LYS A 186 -15.18 1.39 -8.14
N GLU A 187 -14.38 1.79 -7.15
CA GLU A 187 -14.21 1.02 -5.91
C GLU A 187 -15.54 0.76 -5.17
N ALA A 188 -16.45 1.73 -5.14
CA ALA A 188 -17.75 1.60 -4.48
C ALA A 188 -18.74 0.64 -5.18
N ILE A 189 -18.65 0.49 -6.51
CA ILE A 189 -19.48 -0.46 -7.28
C ILE A 189 -19.06 -1.92 -6.97
N PHE A 190 -17.80 -2.16 -6.60
CA PHE A 190 -17.30 -3.50 -6.28
C PHE A 190 -17.73 -4.01 -4.89
N GLU A 191 -18.27 -3.15 -4.01
CA GLU A 191 -18.82 -3.57 -2.71
C GLU A 191 -20.29 -4.05 -2.78
N SER A 192 -21.02 -3.79 -3.87
CA SER A 192 -22.48 -4.02 -3.94
C SER A 192 -22.94 -5.18 -4.84
N HIS A 193 -22.05 -5.92 -5.51
CA HIS A 193 -22.43 -7.04 -6.37
C HIS A 193 -21.75 -8.35 -5.96
N ASP A 194 -22.47 -9.16 -5.18
CA ASP A 194 -22.11 -10.57 -4.92
C ASP A 194 -22.49 -11.50 -6.10
N GLU A 195 -23.17 -10.98 -7.12
CA GLU A 195 -23.42 -11.66 -8.39
C GLU A 195 -22.77 -10.89 -9.54
N ILE A 196 -21.50 -11.22 -9.84
CA ILE A 196 -20.92 -10.83 -11.12
C ILE A 196 -21.49 -11.77 -12.17
N HIS A 197 -22.46 -11.30 -12.95
CA HIS A 197 -22.75 -11.91 -14.25
C HIS A 197 -21.45 -11.92 -15.05
N VAL A 198 -20.91 -13.13 -15.23
CA VAL A 198 -19.64 -13.40 -15.90
C VAL A 198 -19.77 -12.96 -17.35
N LYS A 199 -19.20 -11.81 -17.71
CA LYS A 199 -19.05 -11.40 -19.11
C LYS A 199 -17.98 -12.28 -19.77
N ASP A 200 -18.26 -12.75 -20.99
CA ASP A 200 -17.40 -13.66 -21.76
C ASP A 200 -16.00 -13.10 -22.10
N ASP A 201 -15.80 -11.79 -21.95
CA ASP A 201 -14.58 -11.07 -22.35
C ASP A 201 -13.56 -10.85 -21.22
N THR A 202 -13.68 -11.61 -20.15
CA THR A 202 -12.84 -11.48 -18.95
C THR A 202 -11.80 -12.60 -18.87
N TYR A 203 -10.61 -12.32 -18.34
CA TYR A 203 -9.53 -13.30 -18.25
C TYR A 203 -9.80 -14.33 -17.14
N ARG A 204 -9.37 -15.57 -17.33
CA ARG A 204 -9.49 -16.67 -16.36
C ARG A 204 -8.16 -17.37 -16.15
N ALA A 205 -7.85 -17.66 -14.90
CA ALA A 205 -6.70 -18.49 -14.58
C ALA A 205 -7.05 -19.96 -14.82
N VAL A 206 -6.35 -20.58 -15.76
CA VAL A 206 -6.58 -21.95 -16.22
C VAL A 206 -5.26 -22.71 -16.21
N LYS A 207 -5.30 -24.00 -15.85
CA LYS A 207 -4.15 -24.90 -16.00
C LYS A 207 -4.09 -25.41 -17.44
N MET A 208 -2.97 -25.21 -18.12
CA MET A 208 -2.86 -25.49 -19.57
C MET A 208 -3.20 -26.95 -19.92
N LYS A 209 -2.71 -27.92 -19.13
CA LYS A 209 -3.03 -29.34 -19.31
C LYS A 209 -4.54 -29.64 -19.25
N LYS A 210 -5.31 -28.88 -18.48
CA LYS A 210 -6.78 -29.05 -18.39
C LYS A 210 -7.52 -28.53 -19.63
N ILE A 211 -6.91 -27.63 -20.42
CA ILE A 211 -7.47 -27.22 -21.71
C ILE A 211 -7.39 -28.38 -22.71
N THR A 212 -6.26 -29.09 -22.75
CA THR A 212 -6.11 -30.31 -23.56
C THR A 212 -7.15 -31.35 -23.16
N LEU A 213 -7.31 -31.60 -21.86
CA LEU A 213 -8.35 -32.49 -21.33
C LEU A 213 -9.76 -32.05 -21.77
N LEU A 214 -10.05 -30.75 -21.70
CA LEU A 214 -11.33 -30.19 -22.15
C LEU A 214 -11.58 -30.47 -23.63
N ILE A 215 -10.59 -30.20 -24.51
CA ILE A 215 -10.70 -30.48 -25.96
C ILE A 215 -11.03 -31.95 -26.17
N ASN A 216 -10.25 -32.86 -25.57
CA ASN A 216 -10.44 -34.30 -25.74
C ASN A 216 -11.79 -34.77 -25.19
N VAL A 217 -12.22 -34.28 -24.02
CA VAL A 217 -13.54 -34.63 -23.44
C VAL A 217 -14.68 -34.15 -24.34
N VAL A 218 -14.62 -32.91 -24.81
CA VAL A 218 -15.68 -32.33 -25.65
C VAL A 218 -15.77 -33.07 -26.98
N VAL A 219 -14.64 -33.35 -27.64
CA VAL A 219 -14.61 -34.00 -28.95
C VAL A 219 -14.98 -35.48 -28.85
N ASN A 220 -14.39 -36.22 -27.90
CA ASN A 220 -14.63 -37.65 -27.78
C ASN A 220 -16.08 -37.95 -27.39
N LEU A 221 -16.64 -37.20 -26.43
CA LEU A 221 -18.04 -37.39 -26.03
C LEU A 221 -19.02 -36.95 -27.12
N HIS A 222 -18.68 -35.92 -27.89
CA HIS A 222 -19.48 -35.52 -29.04
C HIS A 222 -19.54 -36.64 -30.09
N ASN A 223 -18.39 -37.22 -30.46
CA ASN A 223 -18.33 -38.29 -31.45
C ASN A 223 -19.05 -39.57 -30.98
N LEU A 224 -19.08 -39.83 -29.67
CA LEU A 224 -19.82 -40.96 -29.10
C LEU A 224 -21.34 -40.73 -29.07
N GLN A 225 -21.80 -39.49 -28.84
CA GLN A 225 -23.23 -39.19 -28.70
C GLN A 225 -23.93 -38.91 -30.03
N ASP A 226 -23.24 -38.36 -31.02
CA ASP A 226 -23.88 -37.94 -32.27
C ASP A 226 -22.94 -38.14 -33.48
N ILE A 227 -22.90 -39.39 -33.98
CA ILE A 227 -22.00 -39.86 -35.05
C ILE A 227 -22.19 -39.08 -36.38
N LYS A 228 -23.32 -38.38 -36.56
CA LYS A 228 -23.69 -37.72 -37.83
C LYS A 228 -23.30 -36.23 -37.93
N CYS A 229 -22.67 -35.64 -36.92
CA CYS A 229 -22.29 -34.23 -36.96
C CYS A 229 -20.92 -34.04 -37.65
N GLU A 230 -20.93 -33.82 -38.97
CA GLU A 230 -19.71 -33.74 -39.81
C GLU A 230 -18.81 -32.54 -39.49
N ASN A 231 -19.38 -31.42 -39.04
CA ASN A 231 -18.64 -30.18 -38.81
C ASN A 231 -19.06 -29.53 -37.48
N PRO A 232 -18.64 -30.09 -36.32
CA PRO A 232 -19.05 -29.62 -35.01
C PRO A 232 -18.58 -28.18 -34.76
N ASN A 233 -19.49 -27.35 -34.26
CA ASN A 233 -19.16 -25.98 -33.86
C ASN A 233 -19.57 -25.78 -32.41
N PHE A 234 -18.58 -25.76 -31.52
CA PHE A 234 -18.79 -25.68 -30.08
C PHE A 234 -18.93 -24.24 -29.61
N GLU A 235 -19.94 -24.00 -28.79
CA GLU A 235 -20.19 -22.73 -28.11
C GLU A 235 -20.11 -22.95 -26.60
N LEU A 236 -19.48 -21.99 -25.91
CA LEU A 236 -19.40 -21.98 -24.46
C LEU A 236 -20.78 -21.63 -23.89
N THR A 237 -21.41 -22.59 -23.24
CA THR A 237 -22.77 -22.42 -22.69
C THR A 237 -22.75 -21.80 -21.31
N LYS A 238 -21.82 -22.25 -20.46
CA LYS A 238 -21.75 -21.80 -19.07
C LYS A 238 -20.33 -21.82 -18.54
N VAL A 239 -19.94 -20.72 -17.93
CA VAL A 239 -18.71 -20.61 -17.12
C VAL A 239 -19.11 -20.49 -15.66
N ILE A 240 -18.79 -21.50 -14.86
CA ILE A 240 -19.05 -21.51 -13.42
C ILE A 240 -17.74 -21.16 -12.71
N LYS A 241 -17.75 -20.03 -12.00
CA LYS A 241 -16.60 -19.61 -11.18
C LYS A 241 -16.48 -20.48 -9.94
N TYR A 242 -15.25 -20.91 -9.63
CA TYR A 242 -14.93 -21.71 -8.45
C TYR A 242 -13.66 -21.18 -7.78
N GLY A 243 -13.83 -20.26 -6.82
CA GLY A 243 -12.70 -19.50 -6.27
C GLY A 243 -12.01 -18.68 -7.37
N SER A 244 -10.70 -18.91 -7.57
CA SER A 244 -9.92 -18.33 -8.67
C SER A 244 -9.96 -19.17 -9.95
N GLY A 245 -10.47 -20.41 -9.89
CA GLY A 245 -10.60 -21.32 -11.03
C GLY A 245 -11.98 -21.25 -11.69
N VAL A 246 -12.12 -21.96 -12.80
CA VAL A 246 -13.38 -22.06 -13.55
C VAL A 246 -13.73 -23.48 -13.95
N LYS A 247 -15.04 -23.76 -14.00
CA LYS A 247 -15.63 -24.95 -14.62
C LYS A 247 -16.36 -24.52 -15.88
N CYS A 248 -16.30 -25.30 -16.94
CA CYS A 248 -16.88 -24.92 -18.24
C CYS A 248 -17.81 -26.02 -18.76
N ILE A 249 -18.84 -25.59 -19.50
CA ILE A 249 -19.79 -26.43 -20.22
C ILE A 249 -19.86 -25.92 -21.65
N TYR A 250 -19.71 -26.80 -22.62
CA TYR A 250 -19.82 -26.52 -24.05
C TYR A 250 -21.04 -27.22 -24.63
N LYS A 251 -21.68 -26.60 -25.61
CA LYS A 251 -22.72 -27.22 -26.43
C LYS A 251 -22.28 -27.17 -27.89
N CYS A 252 -22.68 -28.15 -28.68
CA CYS A 252 -22.59 -28.00 -30.13
C CYS A 252 -23.75 -27.11 -30.59
N THR A 253 -23.49 -26.20 -31.51
CA THR A 253 -24.52 -25.34 -32.13
C THR A 253 -25.27 -26.04 -33.25
N LYS A 254 -24.73 -27.14 -33.78
CA LYS A 254 -25.29 -27.89 -34.91
C LYS A 254 -26.01 -29.19 -34.52
N CYS A 255 -25.78 -29.70 -33.31
CA CYS A 255 -26.45 -30.89 -32.78
C CYS A 255 -26.88 -30.69 -31.33
N LYS A 256 -27.55 -31.67 -30.73
CA LYS A 256 -28.08 -31.57 -29.35
C LYS A 256 -27.02 -31.84 -28.27
N PHE A 257 -25.77 -32.04 -28.65
CA PHE A 257 -24.67 -32.36 -27.73
C PHE A 257 -24.43 -31.24 -26.70
N THR A 258 -24.30 -31.62 -25.43
CA THR A 258 -23.84 -30.77 -24.34
C THR A 258 -22.80 -31.53 -23.51
N SER A 259 -21.62 -30.93 -23.33
CA SER A 259 -20.53 -31.55 -22.58
C SER A 259 -20.86 -31.64 -21.08
N PRO A 260 -20.27 -32.60 -20.35
CA PRO A 260 -20.25 -32.54 -18.89
C PRO A 260 -19.47 -31.32 -18.41
N ARG A 261 -19.61 -31.01 -17.12
CA ARG A 261 -18.86 -29.94 -16.45
C ARG A 261 -17.40 -30.33 -16.35
N VAL A 262 -16.51 -29.60 -17.01
CA VAL A 262 -15.06 -29.85 -16.95
C VAL A 262 -14.39 -28.80 -16.05
N ASN A 263 -13.61 -29.28 -15.08
CA ASN A 263 -12.79 -28.43 -14.21
C ASN A 263 -11.51 -28.00 -14.93
N LEU A 264 -11.25 -26.71 -15.04
CA LEU A 264 -10.03 -26.14 -15.65
C LEU A 264 -8.91 -25.84 -14.61
N PHE A 265 -9.01 -26.46 -13.44
CA PHE A 265 -8.09 -26.34 -12.31
C PHE A 265 -8.05 -27.68 -11.56
N ASP A 266 -7.01 -27.89 -10.76
CA ASP A 266 -6.95 -29.03 -9.84
C ASP A 266 -7.59 -28.70 -8.48
N GLU A 267 -8.23 -29.70 -7.89
CA GLU A 267 -8.85 -29.62 -6.58
C GLU A 267 -7.92 -30.27 -5.54
N ILE A 268 -7.74 -29.62 -4.39
CA ILE A 268 -7.01 -30.18 -3.25
C ILE A 268 -8.00 -31.03 -2.47
N LYS A 269 -7.74 -32.34 -2.38
CA LYS A 269 -8.57 -33.25 -1.60
C LYS A 269 -8.50 -32.87 -0.12
N THR A 270 -9.66 -32.70 0.51
CA THR A 270 -9.76 -32.45 1.94
C THR A 270 -10.73 -33.43 2.59
N SER A 271 -10.41 -33.89 3.80
CA SER A 271 -11.30 -34.74 4.61
C SER A 271 -12.44 -33.96 5.27
N LYS A 272 -12.46 -32.63 5.13
CA LYS A 272 -13.44 -31.75 5.78
C LYS A 272 -14.77 -31.74 4.99
N PRO A 273 -15.92 -31.58 5.68
CA PRO A 273 -17.22 -31.45 5.02
C PRO A 273 -17.24 -30.22 4.10
N GLY A 274 -17.73 -30.40 2.88
CA GLY A 274 -17.85 -29.35 1.87
C GLY A 274 -17.03 -29.63 0.61
N PRO A 275 -17.11 -28.75 -0.39
CA PRO A 275 -16.48 -28.98 -1.68
C PRO A 275 -14.98 -28.69 -1.62
N ASN A 276 -14.17 -29.55 -2.27
CA ASN A 276 -12.71 -29.46 -2.26
C ASN A 276 -12.23 -28.11 -2.81
N PRO A 277 -11.31 -27.40 -2.14
CA PRO A 277 -10.83 -26.11 -2.63
C PRO A 277 -9.96 -26.26 -3.88
N GLY A 278 -10.04 -25.29 -4.78
CA GLY A 278 -9.16 -25.25 -5.96
C GLY A 278 -7.72 -24.92 -5.58
N GLU A 279 -6.76 -25.69 -6.10
CA GLU A 279 -5.33 -25.59 -5.86
C GLU A 279 -4.83 -24.15 -6.05
N LEU A 280 -5.19 -23.54 -7.18
CA LEU A 280 -4.84 -22.16 -7.50
C LEU A 280 -5.22 -21.18 -6.39
N THR A 281 -6.39 -21.33 -5.77
CA THR A 281 -6.83 -20.39 -4.72
C THR A 281 -5.94 -20.52 -3.48
N ARG A 282 -5.50 -21.73 -3.14
CA ARG A 282 -4.65 -21.99 -1.98
C ARG A 282 -3.20 -21.58 -2.21
N MET A 283 -2.63 -21.92 -3.37
CA MET A 283 -1.30 -21.43 -3.78
C MET A 283 -1.25 -19.90 -3.78
N PHE A 284 -2.26 -19.29 -4.37
CA PHE A 284 -2.38 -17.85 -4.44
C PHE A 284 -2.45 -17.24 -3.03
N VAL A 285 -3.22 -17.81 -2.11
CA VAL A 285 -3.26 -17.31 -0.72
C VAL A 285 -1.95 -17.54 0.02
N SER A 286 -1.23 -18.64 -0.23
CA SER A 286 0.11 -18.86 0.33
C SER A 286 1.08 -17.76 -0.07
N ALA A 287 1.11 -17.43 -1.36
CA ALA A 287 1.94 -16.34 -1.87
C ALA A 287 1.58 -14.96 -1.28
N LEU A 288 0.37 -14.77 -0.73
CA LEU A 288 0.05 -13.51 -0.04
C LEU A 288 0.75 -13.37 1.30
N GLN A 289 0.99 -14.47 2.01
CA GLN A 289 1.51 -14.41 3.37
C GLN A 289 2.91 -13.81 3.40
N GLU A 290 3.61 -13.84 2.27
CA GLU A 290 4.92 -13.23 2.06
C GLU A 290 4.84 -11.75 1.61
N THR A 291 3.64 -11.22 1.37
CA THR A 291 3.46 -9.85 0.87
C THR A 291 2.72 -8.97 1.88
N PRO A 292 2.99 -7.65 1.92
CA PRO A 292 2.20 -6.72 2.73
C PRO A 292 0.78 -6.48 2.16
N MET A 293 0.41 -7.12 1.05
CA MET A 293 -0.84 -6.87 0.34
C MET A 293 -2.03 -7.60 1.00
N GLY A 294 -2.91 -6.82 1.62
CA GLY A 294 -4.17 -7.36 2.17
C GLY A 294 -5.14 -7.89 1.11
N ILE A 295 -6.02 -8.81 1.52
CA ILE A 295 -7.02 -9.48 0.67
C ILE A 295 -7.88 -8.48 -0.14
N LYS A 296 -8.27 -7.33 0.45
CA LYS A 296 -9.07 -6.31 -0.25
C LYS A 296 -8.35 -5.75 -1.48
N ARG A 297 -7.12 -5.28 -1.28
CA ARG A 297 -6.30 -4.66 -2.33
C ARG A 297 -5.97 -5.64 -3.45
N ARG A 298 -5.82 -6.90 -3.09
CA ARG A 298 -5.67 -7.98 -4.07
C ARG A 298 -6.92 -8.21 -4.91
N ARG A 299 -8.10 -8.26 -4.30
CA ARG A 299 -9.36 -8.42 -5.07
C ARG A 299 -9.50 -7.28 -6.08
N PHE A 300 -9.10 -6.07 -5.68
CA PHE A 300 -9.01 -4.93 -6.58
C PHE A 300 -7.99 -5.17 -7.70
N LEU A 301 -6.76 -5.59 -7.41
CA LEU A 301 -5.74 -5.90 -8.43
C LEU A 301 -6.22 -6.94 -9.45
N MET A 302 -6.88 -8.01 -8.99
CA MET A 302 -7.42 -9.02 -9.90
C MET A 302 -8.56 -8.47 -10.77
N ALA A 303 -9.54 -7.81 -10.15
CA ALA A 303 -10.72 -7.32 -10.85
C ALA A 303 -10.41 -6.15 -11.79
N ALA A 304 -9.77 -5.11 -11.27
CA ALA A 304 -9.50 -3.88 -11.97
C ALA A 304 -8.21 -3.93 -12.79
N GLY A 305 -7.14 -4.51 -12.24
CA GLY A 305 -5.82 -4.54 -12.87
C GLY A 305 -5.59 -5.70 -13.84
N LEU A 306 -6.30 -6.82 -13.67
CA LEU A 306 -6.10 -8.02 -14.52
C LEU A 306 -7.37 -8.47 -15.24
N ASN A 307 -8.52 -7.86 -14.95
CA ASN A 307 -9.83 -8.29 -15.45
C ASN A 307 -10.11 -9.78 -15.21
N ILE A 308 -9.62 -10.29 -14.07
CA ILE A 308 -9.86 -11.65 -13.56
C ILE A 308 -10.85 -11.54 -12.40
N PRO A 309 -11.99 -12.26 -12.42
CA PRO A 309 -12.98 -12.17 -11.35
C PRO A 309 -12.40 -12.73 -10.04
N PRO A 310 -12.23 -11.91 -9.00
CA PRO A 310 -11.57 -12.34 -7.78
C PRO A 310 -12.48 -13.26 -6.97
N PRO A 311 -11.95 -14.23 -6.20
CA PRO A 311 -12.75 -15.00 -5.26
C PRO A 311 -13.44 -14.07 -4.23
N THR A 312 -14.44 -14.61 -3.53
CA THR A 312 -15.09 -13.84 -2.46
C THR A 312 -14.10 -13.53 -1.34
N LYS A 313 -14.27 -12.37 -0.68
CA LYS A 313 -13.42 -11.98 0.45
C LYS A 313 -13.46 -13.05 1.56
N ARG A 314 -14.64 -13.61 1.83
CA ARG A 314 -14.83 -14.65 2.85
C ARG A 314 -14.04 -15.92 2.52
N THR A 315 -14.07 -16.37 1.27
CA THR A 315 -13.31 -17.55 0.81
C THR A 315 -11.80 -17.30 0.93
N LEU A 316 -11.31 -16.14 0.47
CA LEU A 316 -9.88 -15.79 0.62
C LEU A 316 -9.45 -15.72 2.08
N GLN A 317 -10.26 -15.12 2.96
CA GLN A 317 -9.94 -15.02 4.38
C GLN A 317 -9.91 -16.40 5.04
N ARG A 318 -10.87 -17.29 4.73
CA ARG A 318 -10.88 -18.66 5.25
C ARG A 318 -9.61 -19.42 4.84
N HIS A 319 -9.25 -19.38 3.56
CA HIS A 319 -8.01 -20.00 3.11
C HIS A 319 -6.77 -19.34 3.73
N SER A 320 -6.79 -18.02 3.93
CA SER A 320 -5.68 -17.30 4.55
C SER A 320 -5.41 -17.82 5.96
N ASN A 321 -6.47 -17.97 6.76
CA ASN A 321 -6.34 -18.50 8.11
C ASN A 321 -5.84 -19.95 8.13
N VAL A 322 -6.29 -20.80 7.20
CA VAL A 322 -5.81 -22.19 7.09
C VAL A 322 -4.32 -22.22 6.75
N VAL A 323 -3.91 -21.47 5.72
CA VAL A 323 -2.52 -21.42 5.29
C VAL A 323 -1.62 -20.78 6.35
N ALA A 324 -2.10 -19.76 7.07
CA ALA A 324 -1.36 -19.14 8.16
C ALA A 324 -1.04 -20.13 9.30
N ASN A 325 -1.97 -21.03 9.63
CA ASN A 325 -1.72 -22.08 10.62
C ASN A 325 -0.68 -23.09 10.13
N GLU A 326 -0.74 -23.49 8.86
CA GLU A 326 0.24 -24.39 8.26
C GLU A 326 1.64 -23.76 8.21
N ILE A 327 1.73 -22.47 7.86
CA ILE A 327 2.99 -21.71 7.88
C ILE A 327 3.54 -21.60 9.30
N LYS A 328 2.69 -21.41 10.31
CA LYS A 328 3.12 -21.40 11.71
C LYS A 328 3.80 -22.72 12.09
N GLU A 329 3.16 -23.85 11.80
CA GLU A 329 3.73 -25.18 12.08
C GLU A 329 5.03 -25.43 11.30
N LEU A 330 5.09 -24.98 10.04
CA LEU A 330 6.32 -25.06 9.23
C LEU A 330 7.45 -24.21 9.83
N ASN A 331 7.16 -22.99 10.28
CA ASN A 331 8.13 -22.10 10.90
C ASN A 331 8.63 -22.66 12.24
N ASP A 332 7.75 -23.23 13.07
CA ASP A 332 8.14 -23.85 14.34
C ASP A 332 9.10 -25.02 14.10
N ASN A 333 8.82 -25.87 13.11
CA ASN A 333 9.69 -26.97 12.71
C ASN A 333 11.00 -26.49 12.08
N ASP A 334 10.97 -25.44 11.27
CA ASP A 334 12.14 -24.86 10.62
C ASP A 334 13.10 -24.23 11.65
N MET A 335 12.59 -23.44 12.60
CA MET A 335 13.38 -22.90 13.71
C MET A 335 14.03 -24.02 14.54
N LYS A 336 13.30 -25.11 14.80
CA LYS A 336 13.86 -26.30 15.49
C LYS A 336 15.01 -26.94 14.72
N LYS A 337 14.85 -27.15 13.41
CA LYS A 337 15.90 -27.72 12.55
C LYS A 337 17.14 -26.81 12.51
N LYS A 338 16.94 -25.51 12.39
CA LYS A 338 18.02 -24.51 12.41
C LYS A 338 18.80 -24.54 13.73
N LEU A 339 18.12 -24.69 14.86
CA LEU A 339 18.79 -24.87 16.16
C LEU A 339 19.67 -26.12 16.20
N GLU A 340 19.23 -27.25 15.62
CA GLU A 340 20.08 -28.44 15.51
C GLU A 340 21.29 -28.19 14.58
N THR A 341 21.10 -27.53 13.44
CA THR A 341 22.22 -27.11 12.57
C THR A 341 23.23 -26.27 13.34
N VAL A 342 22.79 -25.34 14.18
CA VAL A 342 23.67 -24.50 15.01
C VAL A 342 24.46 -25.35 16.00
N LYS A 343 23.83 -26.33 16.65
CA LYS A 343 24.53 -27.29 17.54
C LYS A 343 25.60 -28.06 16.79
N ASP A 344 25.30 -28.54 15.58
CA ASP A 344 26.25 -29.29 14.77
C ASP A 344 27.43 -28.43 14.34
N VAL A 345 27.21 -27.17 13.96
CA VAL A 345 28.30 -26.22 13.67
C VAL A 345 29.18 -26.03 14.90
N ASN A 346 28.61 -25.89 16.10
CA ASN A 346 29.38 -25.78 17.33
C ASN A 346 30.18 -27.06 17.65
N ARG A 347 29.63 -28.25 17.39
CA ARG A 347 30.34 -29.53 17.53
C ARG A 347 31.54 -29.61 16.59
N ILE A 348 31.35 -29.26 15.32
CA ILE A 348 32.43 -29.25 14.31
C ILE A 348 33.54 -28.27 14.69
N ARG A 349 33.18 -27.12 15.30
CA ARG A 349 34.13 -26.13 15.81
C ARG A 349 34.82 -26.53 17.12
N GLY A 350 34.48 -27.68 17.71
CA GLY A 350 35.08 -28.15 18.97
C GLY A 350 34.66 -27.33 20.20
N VAL A 351 33.52 -26.66 20.16
CA VAL A 351 32.99 -25.92 21.31
C VAL A 351 32.60 -26.92 22.41
N LYS A 352 33.09 -26.70 23.64
CA LYS A 352 32.87 -27.61 24.79
C LYS A 352 31.39 -27.90 25.05
N GLU A 353 30.53 -26.90 24.87
CA GLU A 353 29.09 -27.01 25.12
C GLU A 353 28.31 -26.54 23.87
N PRO A 354 28.03 -27.45 22.92
CA PRO A 354 27.43 -27.07 21.64
C PRO A 354 26.00 -26.52 21.74
N SER A 355 25.28 -26.85 22.81
CA SER A 355 23.93 -26.39 23.13
C SER A 355 23.89 -24.95 23.67
N HIS A 356 25.04 -24.32 23.91
CA HIS A 356 25.11 -22.95 24.42
C HIS A 356 25.32 -22.00 23.26
N ILE A 357 24.32 -21.15 22.99
CA ILE A 357 24.33 -20.27 21.84
C ILE A 357 24.24 -18.79 22.24
N PRO A 358 24.99 -17.90 21.55
CA PRO A 358 24.72 -16.47 21.55
C PRO A 358 23.54 -16.14 20.61
N VAL A 359 22.68 -15.22 21.02
CA VAL A 359 21.56 -14.71 20.21
C VAL A 359 21.53 -13.18 20.21
N ALA A 360 21.05 -12.60 19.12
CA ALA A 360 20.66 -11.19 19.05
C ALA A 360 19.15 -11.08 19.00
N ILE A 361 18.61 -10.10 19.73
CA ILE A 361 17.16 -9.95 19.90
C ILE A 361 16.78 -8.52 19.61
N ASP A 362 15.75 -8.38 18.79
CA ASP A 362 15.16 -7.10 18.45
C ASP A 362 13.63 -7.23 18.46
N THR A 363 12.97 -6.17 18.89
CA THR A 363 11.51 -6.10 18.97
C THR A 363 11.00 -4.97 18.09
N ARG A 364 10.10 -5.31 17.17
CA ARG A 364 9.41 -4.34 16.33
C ARG A 364 7.97 -4.16 16.75
N TYR A 365 7.56 -2.90 16.81
CA TYR A 365 6.19 -2.50 17.08
C TYR A 365 5.48 -2.11 15.79
N ASN A 366 4.17 -2.33 15.73
CA ASN A 366 3.36 -1.91 14.57
C ASN A 366 3.07 -0.39 14.53
N SER A 367 3.81 0.42 15.27
CA SER A 367 3.74 1.88 15.27
C SER A 367 5.15 2.48 15.17
N MET A 368 5.27 3.61 14.46
CA MET A 368 6.55 4.33 14.35
C MET A 368 6.93 5.08 15.64
N HIS A 369 5.95 5.34 16.50
CA HIS A 369 6.14 6.03 17.77
C HIS A 369 5.53 5.21 18.90
N ILE A 370 6.24 5.12 20.02
CA ILE A 370 5.80 4.43 21.24
C ILE A 370 4.60 5.16 21.85
N VAL A 371 4.61 6.50 21.85
CA VAL A 371 3.57 7.35 22.45
C VAL A 371 2.76 8.03 21.35
N SER A 372 1.46 8.22 21.58
CA SER A 372 0.58 9.02 20.73
C SER A 372 -0.21 10.01 21.58
N THR A 373 -0.38 11.23 21.08
CA THR A 373 -1.27 12.22 21.70
C THR A 373 -2.75 11.81 21.67
N LYS A 374 -3.12 10.87 20.79
CA LYS A 374 -4.51 10.43 20.58
C LYS A 374 -4.89 9.17 21.34
N LYS A 375 -3.92 8.44 21.89
CA LYS A 375 -4.15 7.19 22.64
C LYS A 375 -3.37 7.23 23.95
N PRO A 376 -4.04 7.20 25.11
CA PRO A 376 -3.34 7.08 26.38
C PRO A 376 -2.60 5.74 26.44
N GLY A 377 -1.32 5.78 26.83
CA GLY A 377 -0.44 4.61 26.90
C GLY A 377 0.38 4.36 25.63
N GLN A 378 0.76 3.10 25.40
CA GLN A 378 1.50 2.69 24.20
C GLN A 378 0.61 2.72 22.96
N ASN A 379 1.07 3.39 21.91
CA ASN A 379 0.36 3.52 20.64
C ASN A 379 0.29 2.19 19.87
N ALA A 380 1.32 1.35 20.04
CA ALA A 380 1.43 0.04 19.43
C ALA A 380 0.35 -0.92 19.94
N SER A 381 -0.29 -1.61 19.01
CA SER A 381 -1.29 -2.65 19.31
C SER A 381 -0.73 -4.07 19.13
N GLN A 382 0.40 -4.18 18.43
CA GLN A 382 1.09 -5.43 18.16
C GLN A 382 2.60 -5.21 18.24
N ALA A 383 3.32 -6.24 18.70
CA ALA A 383 4.77 -6.30 18.68
C ALA A 383 5.23 -7.69 18.26
N ILE A 384 6.36 -7.76 17.58
CA ILE A 384 7.05 -9.00 17.24
C ILE A 384 8.49 -8.92 17.73
N SER A 385 8.94 -9.94 18.43
CA SER A 385 10.33 -10.09 18.87
C SER A 385 10.93 -11.31 18.18
N LEU A 386 12.14 -11.16 17.65
CA LEU A 386 12.87 -12.21 16.96
C LEU A 386 14.20 -12.46 17.67
N ALA A 387 14.56 -13.73 17.85
CA ALA A 387 15.89 -14.12 18.25
C ALA A 387 16.64 -14.72 17.06
N CYS A 388 17.76 -14.11 16.70
CA CYS A 388 18.66 -14.60 15.66
C CYS A 388 19.94 -15.13 16.30
N GLU A 389 20.35 -16.34 15.94
CA GLU A 389 21.61 -16.92 16.41
C GLU A 389 22.83 -16.16 15.87
N GLN A 390 23.93 -16.18 16.62
CA GLN A 390 25.16 -15.46 16.28
C GLN A 390 26.34 -16.39 15.94
N VAL A 391 26.12 -17.69 15.84
CA VAL A 391 27.15 -18.72 15.58
C VAL A 391 27.44 -18.85 14.08
N THR A 392 26.41 -18.93 13.24
CA THR A 392 26.55 -19.17 11.80
C THR A 392 26.57 -17.86 11.01
N ASP A 393 27.08 -17.90 9.78
CA ASP A 393 27.09 -16.74 8.89
C ASP A 393 25.70 -16.38 8.38
N HIS A 394 24.77 -17.36 8.36
CA HIS A 394 23.40 -17.16 7.92
C HIS A 394 22.52 -16.44 8.94
N LYS A 395 22.93 -16.38 10.23
CA LYS A 395 22.21 -15.72 11.32
C LYS A 395 20.74 -16.13 11.39
N PHE A 396 20.52 -17.43 11.53
CA PHE A 396 19.19 -18.02 11.50
C PHE A 396 18.27 -17.44 12.59
N ILE A 397 17.00 -17.22 12.24
CA ILE A 397 15.95 -16.98 13.23
C ILE A 397 15.69 -18.31 13.95
N VAL A 398 15.85 -18.30 15.27
CA VAL A 398 15.74 -19.50 16.13
C VAL A 398 14.57 -19.41 17.11
N ALA A 399 14.02 -18.22 17.33
CA ALA A 399 12.80 -18.01 18.09
C ALA A 399 12.05 -16.78 17.59
N SER A 400 10.73 -16.78 17.76
CA SER A 400 9.86 -15.67 17.39
C SER A 400 8.66 -15.60 18.31
N VAL A 401 8.41 -14.43 18.88
CA VAL A 401 7.27 -14.17 19.76
C VAL A 401 6.46 -13.01 19.22
N PHE A 402 5.15 -13.17 19.19
CA PHE A 402 4.22 -12.17 18.70
C PHE A 402 3.21 -11.81 19.79
N HIS A 403 3.15 -10.55 20.18
CA HIS A 403 2.16 -10.02 21.11
C HIS A 403 1.13 -9.19 20.36
N ASN A 404 -0.15 -9.48 20.58
CA ASN A 404 -1.29 -8.91 19.89
C ASN A 404 -2.40 -8.54 20.87
N LYS A 405 -2.80 -7.27 20.84
CA LYS A 405 -3.95 -6.74 21.61
C LYS A 405 -5.26 -6.76 20.82
N LEU A 406 -5.20 -7.05 19.52
CA LEU A 406 -6.33 -6.91 18.62
C LEU A 406 -7.16 -8.19 18.57
N CYS A 407 -8.43 -8.07 18.93
CA CYS A 407 -9.44 -9.09 18.68
C CYS A 407 -10.68 -8.51 17.99
N TRP A 408 -10.98 -9.01 16.80
CA TRP A 408 -12.15 -8.59 16.05
C TRP A 408 -13.46 -9.00 16.73
N THR A 409 -13.54 -10.23 17.26
CA THR A 409 -14.71 -10.71 18.02
C THR A 409 -14.94 -9.87 19.27
N GLY A 410 -13.88 -9.61 20.05
CA GLY A 410 -13.98 -8.72 21.22
C GLY A 410 -14.41 -7.30 20.86
N ALA A 411 -13.85 -6.72 19.79
CA ALA A 411 -14.25 -5.39 19.31
C ALA A 411 -15.72 -5.35 18.85
N TRP A 412 -16.20 -6.41 18.19
CA TRP A 412 -17.59 -6.53 17.77
C TRP A 412 -18.55 -6.67 18.96
N LEU A 413 -18.21 -7.49 19.95
CA LEU A 413 -19.01 -7.65 21.18
C LEU A 413 -19.10 -6.33 21.97
N LYS A 414 -17.99 -5.61 22.12
CA LYS A 414 -17.96 -4.26 22.70
C LYS A 414 -18.83 -3.27 21.93
N GLY A 415 -18.81 -3.35 20.59
CA GLY A 415 -19.67 -2.53 19.73
C GLY A 415 -21.16 -2.79 19.91
N LYS A 416 -21.53 -3.95 20.46
CA LYS A 416 -22.90 -4.29 20.87
C LYS A 416 -23.25 -3.87 22.30
N GLY A 417 -22.32 -3.23 23.01
CA GLY A 417 -22.50 -2.84 24.41
C GLY A 417 -22.21 -3.96 25.42
N LEU A 418 -21.63 -5.09 24.99
CA LEU A 418 -21.23 -6.15 25.91
C LEU A 418 -19.85 -5.83 26.51
N ASP A 419 -19.74 -5.94 27.83
CA ASP A 419 -18.45 -5.79 28.51
C ASP A 419 -17.63 -7.07 28.37
N VAL A 420 -16.64 -7.02 27.47
CA VAL A 420 -15.80 -8.17 27.11
C VAL A 420 -14.34 -7.78 27.21
N THR A 421 -13.58 -8.52 28.02
CA THR A 421 -12.15 -8.26 28.25
C THR A 421 -11.26 -9.33 27.60
N CYS A 422 -10.69 -9.03 26.43
CA CYS A 422 -9.69 -9.91 25.80
C CYS A 422 -8.39 -9.98 26.65
N PRO A 423 -7.67 -11.11 26.70
CA PRO A 423 -7.82 -12.29 25.84
C PRO A 423 -8.89 -13.30 26.29
N ASP A 424 -9.21 -13.40 27.58
CA ASP A 424 -10.01 -14.50 28.13
C ASP A 424 -11.53 -14.24 28.20
N GLY A 425 -11.97 -13.02 27.91
CA GLY A 425 -13.36 -12.57 28.10
C GLY A 425 -14.37 -13.06 27.07
N HIS A 426 -13.98 -13.88 26.09
CA HIS A 426 -14.94 -14.56 25.21
C HIS A 426 -14.42 -15.92 24.72
N ALA A 427 -15.27 -16.95 24.79
CA ALA A 427 -14.88 -18.32 24.46
C ALA A 427 -14.49 -18.49 22.98
N GLY A 428 -13.40 -19.26 22.76
CA GLY A 428 -13.14 -20.02 21.53
C GLY A 428 -12.55 -19.32 20.31
N THR A 429 -12.37 -17.99 20.29
CA THR A 429 -11.82 -17.31 19.09
C THR A 429 -11.05 -16.01 19.39
N CYS A 430 -10.48 -15.84 20.59
CA CYS A 430 -9.72 -14.62 20.86
C CYS A 430 -8.40 -14.65 20.12
N THR A 431 -8.21 -13.68 19.22
CA THR A 431 -6.95 -13.49 18.50
C THR A 431 -5.96 -12.63 19.28
N ALA A 432 -6.43 -11.94 20.32
CA ALA A 432 -5.53 -11.23 21.22
C ALA A 432 -4.92 -12.24 22.20
N ASN A 433 -3.62 -12.10 22.46
CA ASN A 433 -2.91 -12.86 23.49
C ASN A 433 -2.37 -11.94 24.60
N VAL A 434 -2.53 -10.63 24.46
CA VAL A 434 -2.20 -9.63 25.47
C VAL A 434 -3.43 -8.75 25.73
N LYS A 435 -3.68 -8.41 26.99
CA LYS A 435 -4.79 -7.52 27.35
C LYS A 435 -4.58 -6.14 26.73
N PRO A 436 -5.66 -5.43 26.31
CA PRO A 436 -5.54 -4.10 25.70
C PRO A 436 -4.77 -3.08 26.55
N THR A 437 -4.94 -3.14 27.88
CA THR A 437 -4.32 -2.24 28.86
C THR A 437 -2.88 -2.63 29.22
N THR A 438 -2.49 -3.89 29.02
CA THR A 438 -1.14 -4.36 29.35
C THR A 438 -0.13 -3.76 28.36
N PRO A 439 0.98 -3.15 28.82
CA PRO A 439 2.02 -2.69 27.91
C PRO A 439 2.68 -3.88 27.20
N LEU A 440 2.92 -3.72 25.90
CA LEU A 440 3.81 -4.60 25.14
C LEU A 440 5.21 -4.45 25.73
N SER A 441 5.81 -5.57 26.13
CA SER A 441 7.03 -5.59 26.93
C SER A 441 8.04 -6.55 26.33
N GLU A 442 9.20 -6.01 25.98
CA GLU A 442 10.34 -6.80 25.48
C GLU A 442 10.85 -7.79 26.53
N TYR A 443 10.71 -7.46 27.81
CA TYR A 443 11.00 -8.39 28.90
C TYR A 443 10.11 -9.64 28.81
N LEU A 444 8.79 -9.47 28.64
CA LEU A 444 7.87 -10.60 28.54
C LEU A 444 8.11 -11.43 27.27
N MET A 445 8.35 -10.77 26.14
CA MET A 445 8.70 -11.47 24.90
C MET A 445 10.05 -12.20 25.02
N GLY A 446 11.04 -11.59 25.68
CA GLY A 446 12.32 -12.24 26.01
C GLY A 446 12.13 -13.48 26.88
N LYS A 447 11.24 -13.43 27.87
CA LYS A 447 10.89 -14.59 28.70
C LYS A 447 10.34 -15.74 27.86
N GLU A 448 9.41 -15.45 26.95
CA GLU A 448 8.85 -16.45 26.02
C GLU A 448 9.89 -17.00 25.05
N ILE A 449 10.79 -16.16 24.53
CA ILE A 449 11.93 -16.59 23.69
C ILE A 449 12.83 -17.57 24.46
N GLY A 450 13.19 -17.24 25.70
CA GLY A 450 14.02 -18.10 26.54
C GLY A 450 13.40 -19.49 26.72
N LEU A 451 12.10 -19.54 27.03
CA LEU A 451 11.35 -20.79 27.15
C LEU A 451 11.22 -21.53 25.82
N GLN A 452 11.07 -20.84 24.69
CA GLN A 452 10.96 -21.47 23.38
C GLN A 452 12.25 -22.18 22.97
N VAL A 453 13.40 -21.55 23.23
CA VAL A 453 14.73 -22.10 22.92
C VAL A 453 15.07 -23.25 23.87
N ASP A 454 14.77 -23.09 25.17
CA ASP A 454 14.99 -24.13 26.18
C ASP A 454 14.23 -25.43 25.88
N ARG A 455 12.99 -25.35 25.35
CA ARG A 455 12.23 -26.52 24.90
C ARG A 455 12.95 -27.38 23.85
N GLN A 456 13.97 -26.84 23.17
CA GLN A 456 14.81 -27.57 22.23
C GLN A 456 16.15 -28.02 22.83
N ASN A 457 16.27 -28.02 24.16
CA ASN A 457 17.50 -28.32 24.91
C ASN A 457 18.68 -27.45 24.47
N VAL A 458 18.42 -26.14 24.32
CA VAL A 458 19.42 -25.11 23.97
C VAL A 458 19.35 -24.02 25.03
N LEU A 459 20.51 -23.58 25.50
CA LEU A 459 20.60 -22.47 26.45
C LEU A 459 21.22 -21.25 25.79
N ILE A 460 20.63 -20.09 26.09
CA ILE A 460 21.16 -18.81 25.63
C ILE A 460 22.21 -18.35 26.63
N LYS A 461 23.47 -18.24 26.22
CA LYS A 461 24.55 -17.73 27.08
C LYS A 461 24.70 -16.22 26.99
N TYR A 462 24.67 -15.70 25.76
CA TYR A 462 24.82 -14.29 25.46
C TYR A 462 23.60 -13.77 24.71
N ALA A 463 23.06 -12.64 25.15
CA ALA A 463 21.95 -11.97 24.49
C ALA A 463 22.37 -10.55 24.07
N VAL A 464 22.46 -10.30 22.77
CA VAL A 464 22.78 -9.00 22.19
C VAL A 464 21.51 -8.16 22.06
N THR A 465 21.50 -6.97 22.66
CA THR A 465 20.39 -6.00 22.58
C THR A 465 20.89 -4.57 22.35
N ASP A 466 20.01 -3.68 21.90
CA ASP A 466 20.27 -2.26 21.57
C ASP A 466 20.47 -1.33 22.79
N GLY A 467 20.29 -1.84 24.00
CA GLY A 467 20.72 -1.22 25.27
C GLY A 467 19.61 -0.63 26.12
N ASP A 468 18.47 -0.28 25.51
CA ASP A 468 17.23 0.10 26.18
C ASP A 468 16.24 -1.08 26.31
N GLY A 469 16.41 -2.12 25.50
CA GLY A 469 15.60 -3.33 25.58
C GLY A 469 15.90 -4.22 26.80
N ARG A 470 14.84 -4.61 27.54
CA ARG A 470 14.88 -5.56 28.67
C ARG A 470 14.73 -7.04 28.24
N GLY A 471 14.86 -7.35 26.95
CA GLY A 471 14.71 -8.72 26.43
C GLY A 471 15.71 -9.71 27.03
N ALA A 472 16.98 -9.31 27.20
CA ALA A 472 18.02 -10.16 27.80
C ALA A 472 17.70 -10.51 29.26
N GLU A 473 17.15 -9.57 30.02
CA GLU A 473 16.71 -9.79 31.40
C GLU A 473 15.53 -10.78 31.44
N GLY A 474 14.57 -10.63 30.51
CA GLY A 474 13.45 -11.57 30.37
C GLY A 474 13.90 -13.01 30.12
N ILE A 475 14.89 -13.21 29.25
CA ILE A 475 15.45 -14.55 29.00
C ILE A 475 16.15 -15.07 30.24
N ASN A 476 16.96 -14.24 30.89
CA ASN A 476 17.67 -14.63 32.10
C ASN A 476 16.70 -15.14 33.18
N ASP A 477 15.59 -14.43 33.38
CA ASP A 477 14.58 -14.83 34.36
C ASP A 477 13.83 -16.10 33.93
N ALA A 478 13.54 -16.28 32.65
CA ALA A 478 12.97 -17.54 32.14
C ALA A 478 13.90 -18.73 32.41
N LEU A 479 15.17 -18.61 32.03
CA LEU A 479 16.13 -19.70 32.14
C LEU A 479 16.51 -19.98 33.59
N LYS A 480 16.58 -18.98 34.46
CA LYS A 480 16.84 -19.18 35.90
C LYS A 480 15.78 -20.00 36.63
N VAL A 481 14.53 -19.94 36.18
CA VAL A 481 13.45 -20.75 36.78
C VAL A 481 13.70 -22.24 36.54
N LEU A 482 14.26 -22.61 35.39
CA LEU A 482 14.51 -24.00 34.99
C LEU A 482 15.96 -24.44 35.31
N HIS A 483 16.90 -23.50 35.26
CA HIS A 483 18.33 -23.67 35.46
C HIS A 483 18.85 -22.59 36.44
N PRO A 484 18.69 -22.76 37.75
CA PRO A 484 18.94 -21.70 38.75
C PRO A 484 20.37 -21.13 38.75
N LEU A 485 21.35 -21.94 38.36
CA LEU A 485 22.76 -21.53 38.26
C LEU A 485 23.10 -20.86 36.93
N TRP A 486 22.17 -20.88 35.96
CA TRP A 486 22.40 -20.28 34.66
C TRP A 486 22.28 -18.75 34.72
N LYS A 487 23.19 -18.09 34.00
CA LYS A 487 23.21 -16.64 33.88
C LYS A 487 23.41 -16.26 32.42
N VAL A 488 22.45 -15.49 31.90
CA VAL A 488 22.52 -14.88 30.58
C VAL A 488 23.28 -13.57 30.71
N GLU A 489 24.28 -13.38 29.86
CA GLU A 489 25.08 -12.17 29.81
C GLU A 489 24.60 -11.27 28.67
N ARG A 490 24.22 -10.03 29.01
CA ARG A 490 23.84 -9.04 28.01
C ARG A 490 25.07 -8.53 27.28
N GLN A 491 25.03 -8.53 25.97
CA GLN A 491 26.00 -7.88 25.11
C GLN A 491 25.36 -6.68 24.40
N ALA A 492 26.15 -5.66 24.11
CA ALA A 492 25.67 -4.47 23.40
C ALA A 492 25.77 -4.71 21.89
N ASP A 493 24.73 -4.33 21.15
CA ASP A 493 24.74 -4.41 19.70
C ASP A 493 25.77 -3.44 19.10
N PRO A 494 26.76 -3.93 18.32
CA PRO A 494 27.77 -3.09 17.67
C PRO A 494 27.17 -1.99 16.76
N ILE A 495 26.03 -2.23 16.10
CA ILE A 495 25.36 -1.24 15.25
C ILE A 495 24.85 -0.06 16.10
N HIS A 496 24.24 -0.37 17.24
CA HIS A 496 23.73 0.62 18.18
C HIS A 496 24.84 1.32 18.95
N LEU A 497 25.93 0.62 19.28
CA LEU A 497 27.16 1.23 19.80
C LEU A 497 27.72 2.27 18.82
N GLY A 498 27.85 1.92 17.54
CA GLY A 498 28.30 2.88 16.52
C GLY A 498 27.33 4.05 16.32
N ARG A 499 26.01 3.84 16.46
CA ARG A 499 25.03 4.94 16.48
C ARG A 499 25.17 5.82 17.73
N SER A 500 25.43 5.23 18.88
CA SER A 500 25.69 5.96 20.13
C SER A 500 26.94 6.82 20.00
N GLN A 501 28.03 6.26 19.47
CA GLN A 501 29.26 6.98 19.16
C GLN A 501 29.00 8.15 18.19
N PHE A 502 28.25 7.91 17.11
CA PHE A 502 27.83 8.99 16.20
C PHE A 502 27.05 10.09 16.92
N ARG A 503 26.08 9.74 17.79
CA ARG A 503 25.29 10.71 18.55
C ARG A 503 26.17 11.52 19.49
N GLN A 504 27.05 10.86 20.24
CA GLN A 504 27.98 11.52 21.16
C GLN A 504 28.92 12.47 20.44
N SER A 505 29.55 12.05 19.35
CA SER A 505 30.39 12.90 18.50
C SER A 505 29.59 14.07 17.91
N ASN A 506 28.36 13.84 17.47
CA ASN A 506 27.52 14.89 16.90
C ASN A 506 26.94 15.86 17.95
N SER A 507 26.96 15.48 19.23
CA SER A 507 26.62 16.36 20.36
C SER A 507 27.84 16.98 21.05
N ALA A 508 29.06 16.57 20.68
CA ALA A 508 30.28 17.05 21.30
C ALA A 508 30.50 18.55 21.00
N ASN A 509 31.11 19.23 21.96
CA ASN A 509 31.51 20.62 21.81
C ASN A 509 32.84 20.67 21.06
N PHE A 510 32.81 21.25 19.86
CA PHE A 510 34.01 21.49 19.05
C PHE A 510 34.36 22.99 19.08
N SER A 511 35.62 23.31 18.78
CA SER A 511 36.03 24.71 18.70
C SER A 511 35.29 25.43 17.57
N LEU A 512 35.04 26.73 17.75
CA LEU A 512 34.26 27.57 16.82
C LEU A 512 34.80 27.56 15.38
N ASN A 513 36.09 27.29 15.22
CA ASN A 513 36.81 27.33 13.94
C ASN A 513 37.08 25.93 13.35
N MET A 514 36.68 24.86 14.03
CA MET A 514 36.98 23.49 13.58
C MET A 514 36.28 23.13 12.26
N PHE A 515 35.07 23.64 12.03
CA PHE A 515 34.31 23.41 10.80
C PHE A 515 34.17 24.71 10.02
N SER A 516 34.62 24.70 8.76
CA SER A 516 34.44 25.81 7.84
C SER A 516 32.97 25.94 7.44
N GLY A 517 32.42 27.14 7.57
CA GLY A 517 31.01 27.39 7.25
C GLY A 517 30.59 28.79 7.65
N SER A 518 29.98 29.52 6.72
CA SER A 518 29.46 30.86 6.96
C SER A 518 28.21 30.88 7.86
N THR A 519 27.52 29.74 8.01
CA THR A 519 26.31 29.61 8.83
C THR A 519 26.42 28.46 9.83
N ARG A 520 25.60 28.55 10.90
CA ARG A 520 25.49 27.50 11.92
C ARG A 520 25.03 26.17 11.34
N GLU A 521 24.14 26.14 10.34
CA GLU A 521 23.75 24.87 9.70
C GLU A 521 24.90 24.23 8.94
N LYS A 522 25.72 25.00 8.21
CA LYS A 522 26.88 24.47 7.48
C LYS A 522 27.91 23.87 8.45
N LYS A 523 28.18 24.54 9.57
CA LYS A 523 29.05 23.99 10.63
C LYS A 523 28.49 22.70 11.24
N LYS A 524 27.18 22.65 11.53
CA LYS A 524 26.50 21.41 11.99
C LYS A 524 26.57 20.28 10.97
N GLN A 525 26.49 20.59 9.68
CA GLN A 525 26.63 19.59 8.62
C GLN A 525 28.06 19.04 8.57
N GLY A 526 29.08 19.89 8.71
CA GLY A 526 30.48 19.46 8.84
C GLY A 526 30.70 18.53 10.05
N GLN A 527 30.14 18.88 11.21
CA GLN A 527 30.16 18.03 12.41
C GLN A 527 29.47 16.68 12.19
N LYS A 528 28.33 16.66 11.49
CA LYS A 528 27.61 15.43 11.15
C LYS A 528 28.44 14.53 10.23
N VAL A 529 29.11 15.09 9.22
CA VAL A 529 30.00 14.35 8.31
C VAL A 529 31.17 13.76 9.07
N LEU A 530 31.84 14.53 9.93
CA LEU A 530 32.92 14.03 10.77
C LEU A 530 32.45 12.88 11.68
N SER A 531 31.28 13.04 12.30
CA SER A 531 30.72 12.03 13.20
C SER A 531 30.41 10.72 12.46
N GLN A 532 29.92 10.79 11.21
CA GLN A 532 29.73 9.63 10.35
C GLN A 532 31.05 8.98 9.96
N ASP A 533 32.07 9.79 9.65
CA ASP A 533 33.39 9.33 9.30
C ASP A 533 34.06 8.58 10.46
N LEU A 534 34.04 9.15 11.67
CA LEU A 534 34.56 8.53 12.89
C LEU A 534 33.91 7.17 13.14
N LYS A 535 32.57 7.09 13.07
CA LYS A 535 31.84 5.82 13.20
C LYS A 535 32.32 4.78 12.18
N ALA A 536 32.44 5.17 10.91
CA ALA A 536 32.83 4.26 9.84
C ALA A 536 34.28 3.76 10.02
N ARG A 537 35.21 4.67 10.33
CA ARG A 537 36.62 4.32 10.56
C ARG A 537 36.80 3.41 11.77
N CYS A 538 36.17 3.71 12.91
CA CYS A 538 36.25 2.84 14.09
C CYS A 538 35.73 1.42 13.80
N SER A 539 34.66 1.31 12.99
CA SER A 539 34.12 0.00 12.59
C SER A 539 35.08 -0.77 11.67
N LEU A 540 35.67 -0.10 10.67
CA LEU A 540 36.64 -0.70 9.75
C LEU A 540 37.90 -1.18 10.48
N VAL A 541 38.46 -0.30 11.32
CA VAL A 541 39.63 -0.57 12.15
C VAL A 541 39.39 -1.79 13.05
N PHE A 542 38.24 -1.82 13.74
CA PHE A 542 37.90 -2.96 14.59
C PHE A 542 37.76 -4.26 13.79
N ASN A 543 37.11 -4.21 12.62
CA ASN A 543 36.93 -5.40 11.78
C ASN A 543 38.25 -5.95 11.23
N GLU A 544 39.20 -5.09 10.82
CA GLU A 544 40.51 -5.56 10.38
C GLU A 544 41.34 -6.11 11.54
N MET A 545 41.34 -5.43 12.69
CA MET A 545 41.99 -5.98 13.90
C MET A 545 41.37 -7.32 14.32
N TRP A 546 40.06 -7.49 14.14
CA TRP A 546 39.37 -8.74 14.41
C TRP A 546 39.86 -9.87 13.51
N LYS A 547 40.03 -9.60 12.21
CA LYS A 547 40.59 -10.56 11.24
C LYS A 547 42.05 -10.90 11.53
N GLU A 548 42.90 -9.89 11.67
CA GLU A 548 44.34 -10.06 11.90
C GLU A 548 44.64 -10.84 13.19
N ASN A 549 43.84 -10.63 14.24
CA ASN A 549 44.03 -11.28 15.53
C ASN A 549 43.14 -12.53 15.71
N CYS A 550 42.49 -13.02 14.66
CA CYS A 550 41.61 -14.20 14.69
C CYS A 550 40.56 -14.13 15.82
N GLY A 551 39.99 -12.94 16.06
CA GLY A 551 38.99 -12.70 17.10
C GLY A 551 39.52 -12.67 18.55
N ASN A 552 40.84 -12.65 18.78
CA ASN A 552 41.41 -12.56 20.12
C ASN A 552 41.29 -11.14 20.71
N LEU A 553 40.26 -10.94 21.55
CA LEU A 553 39.94 -9.66 22.19
C LEU A 553 41.08 -9.08 23.05
N GLU A 554 41.88 -9.91 23.72
CA GLU A 554 42.98 -9.44 24.57
C GLU A 554 44.14 -8.87 23.75
N LYS A 555 44.44 -9.48 22.59
CA LYS A 555 45.41 -8.91 21.64
C LYS A 555 44.89 -7.62 21.01
N ILE A 556 43.61 -7.59 20.62
CA ILE A 556 42.98 -6.40 20.04
C ILE A 556 43.02 -5.22 21.02
N LYS A 557 42.71 -5.44 22.31
CA LYS A 557 42.79 -4.39 23.35
C LYS A 557 44.20 -3.81 23.49
N LYS A 558 45.24 -4.64 23.40
CA LYS A 558 46.65 -4.20 23.47
C LYS A 558 47.10 -3.44 22.22
N CYS A 559 46.54 -3.75 21.06
CA CYS A 559 46.84 -3.08 19.79
C CYS A 559 46.03 -1.80 19.56
N LEU A 560 44.85 -1.69 20.16
CA LEU A 560 43.90 -0.58 19.97
C LEU A 560 44.53 0.82 20.10
N PRO A 561 45.40 1.10 21.11
CA PRO A 561 46.04 2.41 21.24
C PRO A 561 46.90 2.79 20.03
N ARG A 562 47.61 1.83 19.42
CA ARG A 562 48.50 2.06 18.28
C ARG A 562 47.73 2.32 16.98
N VAL A 563 46.52 1.78 16.86
CA VAL A 563 45.68 1.98 15.67
C VAL A 563 44.92 3.31 15.73
N LEU A 564 44.59 3.80 16.94
CA LEU A 564 44.07 5.14 17.16
C LEU A 564 44.98 6.22 16.54
N ASP A 565 46.29 6.04 16.64
CA ASP A 565 47.29 6.93 16.04
C ASP A 565 47.32 6.85 14.50
N ALA A 566 47.08 5.67 13.91
CA ALA A 566 47.12 5.44 12.47
C ALA A 566 45.81 5.83 11.74
N THR A 567 44.67 5.84 12.43
CA THR A 567 43.31 6.01 11.85
C THR A 567 43.05 7.42 11.29
N ILE A 568 43.96 8.37 11.49
CA ILE A 568 43.87 9.74 10.95
C ILE A 568 43.98 9.76 9.40
N LEU A 569 44.48 8.69 8.75
CA LEU A 569 44.79 8.67 7.31
C LEU A 569 43.97 7.64 6.50
N LYS A 570 43.23 8.12 5.48
CA LYS A 570 42.61 7.43 4.31
C LYS A 570 41.17 6.85 4.37
N LYS A 571 40.51 6.90 3.19
CA LYS A 571 39.16 6.40 2.85
C LYS A 571 39.03 6.16 1.32
N GLU A 572 38.35 5.10 0.86
CA GLU A 572 37.45 5.03 -0.34
C GLU A 572 36.77 3.64 -0.54
N ALA A 573 35.72 3.57 -1.39
CA ALA A 573 34.52 2.67 -1.40
C ALA A 573 34.39 1.72 -2.64
N ILE A 574 33.29 0.93 -2.80
CA ILE A 574 32.62 0.43 -4.07
C ILE A 574 31.29 -0.40 -3.82
N PHE A 575 30.47 -0.60 -4.89
CA PHE A 575 29.03 -0.99 -5.05
C PHE A 575 28.73 -2.32 -5.84
N GLU A 576 27.41 -2.70 -5.91
CA GLU A 576 26.60 -3.50 -6.93
C GLU A 576 26.65 -5.07 -7.00
N SER A 577 25.68 -5.91 -7.46
CA SER A 577 24.39 -5.88 -8.25
C SER A 577 23.52 -7.21 -8.10
N HIS A 578 22.50 -7.48 -8.97
CA HIS A 578 21.48 -8.59 -9.00
C HIS A 578 21.28 -9.28 -10.39
N ASP A 579 20.58 -10.45 -10.47
CA ASP A 579 20.40 -11.39 -11.63
C ASP A 579 18.93 -11.83 -11.99
N GLU A 580 18.71 -12.46 -13.18
CA GLU A 580 17.44 -12.97 -13.78
C GLU A 580 17.31 -14.54 -13.93
N ILE A 581 16.09 -15.09 -14.19
CA ILE A 581 15.73 -16.55 -14.16
C ILE A 581 14.74 -17.05 -15.30
N HIS A 582 14.86 -18.32 -15.75
CA HIS A 582 14.01 -19.08 -16.72
C HIS A 582 12.87 -19.98 -16.10
N VAL A 583 11.79 -20.38 -16.84
CA VAL A 583 10.58 -21.11 -16.30
C VAL A 583 10.01 -22.28 -17.18
N LYS A 584 9.40 -23.32 -16.53
CA LYS A 584 8.86 -24.64 -17.02
C LYS A 584 7.34 -24.71 -17.40
N ASP A 585 6.89 -25.86 -17.96
CA ASP A 585 5.60 -26.14 -18.67
C ASP A 585 4.30 -26.39 -17.84
N ASP A 586 4.33 -26.72 -16.54
CA ASP A 586 3.13 -27.12 -15.77
C ASP A 586 2.40 -25.95 -15.06
N THR A 587 2.19 -24.85 -15.78
CA THR A 587 1.85 -23.56 -15.16
C THR A 587 0.42 -23.09 -15.42
N TYR A 588 -0.13 -22.35 -14.45
CA TYR A 588 -1.37 -21.61 -14.61
C TYR A 588 -1.17 -20.37 -15.49
N ARG A 589 -2.17 -20.06 -16.34
CA ARG A 589 -2.14 -18.92 -17.26
C ARG A 589 -3.49 -18.20 -17.28
N ALA A 590 -3.45 -16.88 -17.44
CA ALA A 590 -4.63 -16.05 -17.62
C ALA A 590 -5.04 -16.08 -19.10
N VAL A 591 -6.23 -16.60 -19.41
CA VAL A 591 -6.73 -16.81 -20.77
C VAL A 591 -8.16 -16.28 -20.90
N LYS A 592 -8.50 -15.66 -22.04
CA LYS A 592 -9.89 -15.30 -22.35
C LYS A 592 -10.67 -16.54 -22.80
N MET A 593 -11.84 -16.77 -22.20
CA MET A 593 -12.64 -17.97 -22.51
C MET A 593 -13.05 -18.05 -23.98
N LYS A 594 -13.37 -16.91 -24.61
CA LYS A 594 -13.66 -16.85 -26.06
C LYS A 594 -12.51 -17.41 -26.92
N LYS A 595 -11.26 -17.19 -26.53
CA LYS A 595 -10.09 -17.71 -27.25
C LYS A 595 -9.92 -19.22 -27.09
N ILE A 596 -10.35 -19.80 -25.96
CA ILE A 596 -10.41 -21.25 -25.76
C ILE A 596 -11.48 -21.87 -26.68
N THR A 597 -12.66 -21.25 -26.78
CA THR A 597 -13.71 -21.69 -27.72
C THR A 597 -13.22 -21.64 -29.16
N LEU A 598 -12.58 -20.54 -29.56
CA LEU A 598 -11.96 -20.41 -30.88
C LEU A 598 -10.90 -21.50 -31.10
N LEU A 599 -10.04 -21.76 -30.11
CA LEU A 599 -9.03 -22.82 -30.17
C LEU A 599 -9.67 -24.19 -30.42
N ILE A 600 -10.71 -24.56 -29.66
CA ILE A 600 -11.41 -25.84 -29.84
C ILE A 600 -11.93 -25.95 -31.28
N ASN A 601 -12.64 -24.94 -31.76
CA ASN A 601 -13.22 -24.98 -33.10
C ASN A 601 -12.15 -24.98 -34.20
N VAL A 602 -11.06 -24.23 -34.06
CA VAL A 602 -9.94 -24.23 -35.03
C VAL A 602 -9.25 -25.58 -35.06
N VAL A 603 -8.93 -26.16 -33.90
CA VAL A 603 -8.25 -27.46 -33.81
C VAL A 603 -9.13 -28.56 -34.40
N VAL A 604 -10.42 -28.57 -34.07
CA VAL A 604 -11.35 -29.61 -34.53
C VAL A 604 -11.69 -29.46 -36.02
N ASN A 605 -12.01 -28.25 -36.47
CA ASN A 605 -12.39 -28.04 -37.88
C ASN A 605 -11.21 -28.26 -38.82
N LEU A 606 -10.01 -27.80 -38.47
CA LEU A 606 -8.82 -28.06 -39.30
C LEU A 606 -8.42 -29.53 -39.29
N HIS A 607 -8.63 -30.24 -38.18
CA HIS A 607 -8.42 -31.68 -38.13
C HIS A 607 -9.39 -32.42 -39.06
N ASN A 608 -10.68 -32.04 -39.06
CA ASN A 608 -11.69 -32.66 -39.93
C ASN A 608 -11.51 -32.30 -41.42
N LEU A 609 -10.97 -31.12 -41.73
CA LEU A 609 -10.71 -30.67 -43.11
C LEU A 609 -9.49 -31.34 -43.76
N GLN A 610 -8.56 -31.90 -42.99
CA GLN A 610 -7.35 -32.54 -43.55
C GLN A 610 -7.60 -33.94 -44.13
N ASP A 611 -8.86 -34.39 -44.27
CA ASP A 611 -9.26 -35.65 -44.90
C ASP A 611 -8.61 -36.92 -44.29
N ILE A 612 -8.10 -36.81 -43.07
CA ILE A 612 -7.58 -37.95 -42.32
C ILE A 612 -8.76 -38.55 -41.54
N LYS A 613 -9.30 -39.69 -42.00
CA LYS A 613 -10.30 -40.49 -41.27
C LYS A 613 -9.75 -40.93 -39.91
N CYS A 614 -9.85 -40.07 -38.91
CA CYS A 614 -9.43 -40.35 -37.54
C CYS A 614 -10.70 -40.43 -36.68
N GLU A 615 -11.17 -41.66 -36.45
CA GLU A 615 -12.46 -41.96 -35.81
C GLU A 615 -12.54 -41.54 -34.33
N ASN A 616 -11.43 -41.18 -33.70
CA ASN A 616 -11.40 -40.74 -32.30
C ASN A 616 -10.16 -39.88 -31.98
N PRO A 617 -10.12 -38.61 -32.40
CA PRO A 617 -8.93 -37.78 -32.27
C PRO A 617 -8.58 -37.50 -30.80
N ASN A 618 -7.31 -37.67 -30.45
CA ASN A 618 -6.80 -37.38 -29.12
C ASN A 618 -5.66 -36.38 -29.23
N PHE A 619 -5.88 -35.15 -28.78
CA PHE A 619 -4.95 -34.06 -28.91
C PHE A 619 -4.00 -33.98 -27.72
N GLU A 620 -2.75 -33.65 -27.99
CA GLU A 620 -1.72 -33.37 -27.00
C GLU A 620 -1.13 -31.98 -27.25
N LEU A 621 -0.85 -31.24 -26.16
CA LEU A 621 -0.21 -29.94 -26.22
C LEU A 621 1.30 -30.14 -26.42
N THR A 622 1.80 -29.85 -27.61
CA THR A 622 3.22 -30.10 -27.96
C THR A 622 4.12 -28.92 -27.66
N LYS A 623 3.59 -27.69 -27.77
CA LYS A 623 4.39 -26.48 -27.52
C LYS A 623 3.56 -25.33 -26.96
N VAL A 624 4.11 -24.71 -25.91
CA VAL A 624 3.62 -23.47 -25.31
C VAL A 624 4.66 -22.38 -25.57
N ILE A 625 4.31 -21.37 -26.36
CA ILE A 625 5.22 -20.24 -26.65
C ILE A 625 4.75 -19.04 -25.84
N LYS A 626 5.61 -18.57 -24.92
CA LYS A 626 5.35 -17.40 -24.06
C LYS A 626 5.69 -16.11 -24.82
N TYR A 627 4.78 -15.15 -24.79
CA TYR A 627 4.97 -13.79 -25.30
C TYR A 627 4.58 -12.80 -24.21
N GLY A 628 5.53 -12.40 -23.36
CA GLY A 628 5.23 -11.65 -22.14
C GLY A 628 4.31 -12.43 -21.20
N SER A 629 3.14 -11.88 -20.86
CA SER A 629 2.09 -12.60 -20.12
C SER A 629 1.12 -13.42 -21.00
N GLY A 630 1.21 -13.28 -22.33
CA GLY A 630 0.40 -14.01 -23.31
C GLY A 630 0.98 -15.37 -23.69
N VAL A 631 0.12 -16.24 -24.24
CA VAL A 631 0.49 -17.62 -24.62
C VAL A 631 -0.03 -17.98 -26.01
N LYS A 632 0.82 -18.61 -26.82
CA LYS A 632 0.44 -19.30 -28.07
C LYS A 632 0.60 -20.80 -27.89
N CYS A 633 -0.36 -21.59 -28.39
CA CYS A 633 -0.34 -23.04 -28.25
C CYS A 633 -0.32 -23.75 -29.61
N ILE A 634 0.33 -24.91 -29.64
CA ILE A 634 0.32 -25.86 -30.75
C ILE A 634 -0.14 -27.20 -30.21
N TYR A 635 -1.13 -27.82 -30.87
CA TYR A 635 -1.65 -29.13 -30.53
C TYR A 635 -1.32 -30.12 -31.64
N LYS A 636 -1.03 -31.37 -31.27
CA LYS A 636 -0.84 -32.47 -32.21
C LYS A 636 -1.86 -33.55 -31.90
N CYS A 637 -2.45 -34.16 -32.93
CA CYS A 637 -3.23 -35.37 -32.72
C CYS A 637 -2.27 -36.54 -32.49
N THR A 638 -2.46 -37.31 -31.43
CA THR A 638 -1.65 -38.49 -31.10
C THR A 638 -1.96 -39.68 -32.01
N LYS A 639 -3.10 -39.65 -32.71
CA LYS A 639 -3.57 -40.75 -33.57
C LYS A 639 -3.36 -40.52 -35.07
N CYS A 640 -3.01 -39.30 -35.48
CA CYS A 640 -2.75 -38.97 -36.88
C CYS A 640 -1.61 -37.95 -37.02
N LYS A 641 -1.26 -37.55 -38.25
CA LYS A 641 -0.17 -36.59 -38.51
C LYS A 641 -0.57 -35.13 -38.28
N PHE A 642 -1.81 -34.85 -37.88
CA PHE A 642 -2.32 -33.49 -37.70
C PHE A 642 -1.53 -32.71 -36.63
N THR A 643 -1.13 -31.50 -36.98
CA THR A 643 -0.59 -30.49 -36.07
C THR A 643 -1.31 -29.16 -36.31
N SER A 644 -1.85 -28.56 -35.26
CA SER A 644 -2.60 -27.31 -35.37
C SER A 644 -1.68 -26.14 -35.72
N PRO A 645 -2.20 -25.09 -36.39
CA PRO A 645 -1.49 -23.82 -36.46
C PRO A 645 -1.33 -23.22 -35.05
N ARG A 646 -0.46 -22.22 -34.93
CA ARG A 646 -0.26 -21.47 -33.68
C ARG A 646 -1.52 -20.66 -33.37
N VAL A 647 -2.19 -20.96 -32.25
CA VAL A 647 -3.38 -20.23 -31.83
C VAL A 647 -3.04 -19.29 -30.67
N ASN A 648 -3.40 -18.01 -30.82
CA ASN A 648 -3.24 -16.98 -29.80
C ASN A 648 -4.33 -17.09 -28.73
N LEU A 649 -3.94 -17.24 -27.46
CA LEU A 649 -4.87 -17.27 -26.31
C LEU A 649 -5.02 -15.93 -25.59
N PHE A 650 -4.51 -14.85 -26.20
CA PHE A 650 -4.53 -13.49 -25.68
C PHE A 650 -4.75 -12.49 -26.83
N ASP A 651 -5.04 -11.24 -26.47
CA ASP A 651 -5.11 -10.15 -27.45
C ASP A 651 -3.77 -9.40 -27.51
N GLU A 652 -3.28 -9.23 -28.73
CA GLU A 652 -2.04 -8.50 -29.03
C GLU A 652 -2.35 -6.99 -29.12
N ILE A 653 -1.56 -6.15 -28.44
CA ILE A 653 -1.62 -4.70 -28.63
C ILE A 653 -0.60 -4.33 -29.71
N LYS A 654 -1.08 -3.77 -30.82
CA LYS A 654 -0.18 -3.23 -31.85
C LYS A 654 0.66 -2.11 -31.27
N THR A 655 1.98 -2.24 -31.31
CA THR A 655 2.92 -1.18 -30.94
C THR A 655 3.62 -0.63 -32.18
N SER A 656 3.92 0.67 -32.18
CA SER A 656 4.68 1.33 -33.24
C SER A 656 6.18 1.02 -33.24
N LYS A 657 6.68 0.31 -32.20
CA LYS A 657 8.09 -0.06 -32.06
C LYS A 657 8.37 -1.43 -32.71
N PRO A 658 9.54 -1.61 -33.34
CA PRO A 658 9.96 -2.92 -33.85
C PRO A 658 10.18 -3.88 -32.68
N GLY A 659 9.47 -5.00 -32.69
CA GLY A 659 9.50 -6.03 -31.64
C GLY A 659 8.19 -6.81 -31.56
N PRO A 660 8.13 -7.91 -30.79
CA PRO A 660 6.88 -8.64 -30.58
C PRO A 660 5.87 -7.78 -29.81
N ASN A 661 4.66 -7.67 -30.35
CA ASN A 661 3.56 -6.94 -29.71
C ASN A 661 3.27 -7.51 -28.31
N PRO A 662 3.30 -6.67 -27.25
CA PRO A 662 3.01 -7.14 -25.90
C PRO A 662 1.54 -7.56 -25.78
N GLY A 663 1.29 -8.62 -25.01
CA GLY A 663 -0.08 -9.02 -24.66
C GLY A 663 -0.75 -7.98 -23.76
N GLU A 664 -2.03 -7.72 -24.01
CA GLU A 664 -2.87 -6.75 -23.28
C GLU A 664 -2.73 -6.85 -21.75
N LEU A 665 -2.71 -8.08 -21.23
CA LEU A 665 -2.60 -8.38 -19.80
C LEU A 665 -1.30 -7.88 -19.17
N THR A 666 -0.20 -7.82 -19.92
CA THR A 666 1.10 -7.30 -19.44
C THR A 666 0.99 -5.81 -19.16
N ARG A 667 0.38 -5.06 -20.08
CA ARG A 667 0.19 -3.61 -19.94
C ARG A 667 -0.73 -3.29 -18.77
N MET A 668 -1.84 -4.03 -18.64
CA MET A 668 -2.77 -3.84 -17.54
C MET A 668 -2.11 -4.10 -16.18
N PHE A 669 -1.29 -5.15 -16.07
CA PHE A 669 -0.57 -5.46 -14.85
C PHE A 669 0.45 -4.38 -14.47
N VAL A 670 1.26 -3.91 -15.42
CA VAL A 670 2.24 -2.84 -15.19
C VAL A 670 1.54 -1.54 -14.76
N SER A 671 0.47 -1.15 -15.45
CA SER A 671 -0.32 0.04 -15.06
C SER A 671 -0.91 -0.11 -13.66
N ALA A 672 -1.46 -1.28 -13.32
CA ALA A 672 -2.01 -1.52 -11.98
C ALA A 672 -0.95 -1.51 -10.88
N LEU A 673 0.28 -1.94 -11.16
CA LEU A 673 1.40 -1.86 -10.21
C LEU A 673 1.88 -0.42 -10.01
N GLN A 674 1.97 0.37 -11.09
CA GLN A 674 2.35 1.79 -11.03
C GLN A 674 1.37 2.65 -10.21
N GLU A 675 0.10 2.25 -10.14
CA GLU A 675 -0.93 2.90 -9.33
C GLU A 675 -0.89 2.47 -7.85
N THR A 676 -0.05 1.50 -7.48
CA THR A 676 0.14 1.11 -6.08
C THR A 676 1.33 1.83 -5.46
N PRO A 677 1.27 2.23 -4.16
CA PRO A 677 2.38 2.88 -3.45
C PRO A 677 3.55 1.92 -3.16
N MET A 678 3.60 0.75 -3.81
CA MET A 678 4.82 -0.06 -3.83
C MET A 678 5.75 0.62 -4.82
N GLY A 679 6.71 1.40 -4.31
CA GLY A 679 7.72 2.06 -5.11
C GLY A 679 8.62 1.05 -5.82
N ILE A 680 8.14 0.47 -6.92
CA ILE A 680 8.97 -0.23 -7.90
C ILE A 680 9.70 0.88 -8.65
N LYS A 681 11.03 0.93 -8.53
CA LYS A 681 11.81 1.91 -9.27
C LYS A 681 11.72 1.54 -10.75
N ARG A 682 11.82 2.56 -11.61
CA ARG A 682 11.82 2.36 -13.07
C ARG A 682 12.98 1.47 -13.54
N GLU A 683 14.00 1.29 -12.69
CA GLU A 683 15.20 0.49 -12.85
C GLU A 683 14.97 -1.02 -12.60
N ASP A 684 13.88 -1.41 -11.91
CA ASP A 684 13.54 -2.81 -11.58
C ASP A 684 12.70 -3.52 -12.67
N PHE A 685 12.43 -2.85 -13.79
CA PHE A 685 11.67 -3.32 -14.96
C PHE A 685 12.57 -3.46 -16.17
#